data_AF-A0A7V4NFV9-F1
#
_entry.id   AF-A0A7V4NFV9-F1
#
_cell.length_a   1.000
_cell.length_b   1.000
_cell.length_c   1.000
_cell.angle_alpha   90.00
_cell.angle_beta   90.00
_cell.angle_gamma   90.00
#
_symmetry.space_group_name_H-M   'P 1'
#
loop_
_entity.id
_entity.type
_entity.pdbx_description
1 polymer ?
#
loop_
_entity_poly.entity_id
_entity_poly.type
_entity_poly.pdbx_seq_one_letter_code
_entity_poly.pdbx_strand_id
1 'polypeptide(L)'
;MRTLTKYVLKQSLKPFFMGLAGFIVFVSVEWLYQISDYIIRNRVGVSKLLLFVAYNIPYFTVLGIPVGVLFAIFWVISEMSTNREITAILVHGISSKRLVTPFLILSIILGFFSWLLNDYIVPNANYKSSQVLNQYILQAPETVIKTNMLVELEKDVYFYVKQYDKQKGELYDVVLFRNEEGNEQILTSKKVIKKEDGWYLLDGNMYVVELETGFLKLDMQFNEMKLDVAGEIEQMLRAYKTTRDKTSKELREQLETYKKLGINTASLTVELHQRYATALGSLVIVLIGLPVSLLFGFSSKSWSVILTFILVVLYQGSGAWLSGMGKEGLMDPVLATWLPNILFAVVGLILYLLMDTPIAYRAREILSKFFVVFLIIVPFTFLLSSTGFAGDLKVTASIANFSENSVFLKDGITVVWDKYRLECDEATATLEDGKVKTVFAFGNVSFYDGDRKYVAKSLTYHFETSRVLVVNAKTIYTYNYKGKNVPIYVYGSEMEVENINDETKTKIEIRNPSITTCSYEEPHYLILSEEVYVLENKYIIATNSFLVVLGVPIFPYPVFVTALQGEPPYSLTFTLGNTFGVSQTFAFNVNNWNAKLTLGIDNIMFQANDNINKLNKVSYDLKADKFEFTLFPLTYRYSNKTVYYKYDGIIYLEGNYLSDTNYYQRIGLSLQNANAQLYFKPHIMYDARLTDTIVSINGGVRNVSFVILDANRLNFSFDNNLQLRTDGYLTSLERNWVSVYRGSYNLNIANNDIKYTLNLSGTLSESGHNRTFLYTYQLPWTFKWNSFTTNFNYTFNVKGVSNISTTKTESLAMSDRYLVDLNYNVGPFRFTGSWEQSFAFLDEPQSTNKNIFKLTFTLNSGKLTANVSRGFDFLNNKQLQDTFTIKYSEQFGPINASGSISGTYDNSNAKLGVQNINFGINLKEFQTSYSLQFSVIPGNPIAVFVHTLKYSNLSATIYQKPDYIERATVSGSLNLFDYTTKISGTYYVRTVGAEPNWSLSYSMEKKDEKYVISYNTDNTKKYLLELSTKKIDPNIYIKLRYDPSRNVIDSMNLSIDKSLHCWRLLIGADLSYKSTGNWLDFLDKLTFKFYLTDISDIFFLLDPKAGQFQFSGM
;
A
#
# COMPACT_ATOMS: atom_id res chain seq x y z
N MET A 1 -20.67 33.78 12.34
CA MET A 1 -19.28 33.85 11.83
C MET A 1 -18.23 33.35 12.82
N ARG A 2 -18.27 33.73 14.11
CA ARG A 2 -17.36 33.19 15.16
C ARG A 2 -17.31 31.65 15.18
N THR A 3 -18.42 30.98 14.89
CA THR A 3 -18.51 29.52 14.84
C THR A 3 -17.65 28.90 13.74
N LEU A 4 -17.62 29.48 12.53
CA LEU A 4 -16.80 29.00 11.42
C LEU A 4 -15.31 29.17 11.73
N THR A 5 -14.91 30.34 12.24
CA THR A 5 -13.53 30.60 12.66
C THR A 5 -13.08 29.62 13.75
N LYS A 6 -13.93 29.37 14.77
CA LYS A 6 -13.64 28.42 15.86
C LYS A 6 -13.55 26.99 15.36
N TYR A 7 -14.40 26.61 14.40
CA TYR A 7 -14.38 25.28 13.78
C TYR A 7 -13.09 25.04 13.01
N VAL A 8 -12.73 25.94 12.08
CA VAL A 8 -11.51 25.82 11.26
C VAL A 8 -10.25 25.86 12.12
N LEU A 9 -10.20 26.71 13.16
CA LEU A 9 -9.09 26.77 14.10
C LEU A 9 -8.95 25.46 14.92
N LYS A 10 -10.07 24.86 15.35
CA LYS A 10 -10.04 23.58 16.06
C LYS A 10 -9.55 22.45 15.14
N GLN A 11 -9.96 22.49 13.87
CA GLN A 11 -9.57 21.48 12.88
C GLN A 11 -8.10 21.61 12.47
N SER A 12 -7.52 22.82 12.48
CA SER A 12 -6.13 23.07 12.08
C SER A 12 -5.09 22.68 13.12
N LEU A 13 -5.45 22.62 14.41
CA LEU A 13 -4.51 22.28 15.50
C LEU A 13 -3.85 20.90 15.32
N LYS A 14 -4.63 19.86 15.02
CA LYS A 14 -4.08 18.49 14.88
C LYS A 14 -3.13 18.37 13.67
N PRO A 15 -3.52 18.79 12.46
CA PRO A 15 -2.60 18.84 11.32
C PRO A 15 -1.37 19.70 11.58
N PHE A 16 -1.50 20.85 12.27
CA PHE A 16 -0.36 21.70 12.61
C PHE A 16 0.71 20.93 13.40
N PHE A 17 0.33 20.26 14.49
CA PHE A 17 1.28 19.47 15.28
C PHE A 17 1.85 18.28 14.51
N MET A 18 1.07 17.69 13.60
CA MET A 18 1.56 16.61 12.73
C MET A 18 2.63 17.10 11.75
N GLY A 19 2.39 18.22 11.08
CA GLY A 19 3.36 18.83 10.17
C GLY A 19 4.62 19.31 10.90
N LEU A 20 4.46 19.91 12.08
CA LEU A 20 5.56 20.33 12.94
C LEU A 20 6.42 19.14 13.40
N ALA A 21 5.78 18.07 13.91
CA ALA A 21 6.50 16.87 14.35
C ALA A 21 7.23 16.18 13.18
N GLY A 22 6.57 16.07 12.02
CA GLY A 22 7.19 15.52 10.81
C GLY A 22 8.43 16.32 10.38
N PHE A 23 8.35 17.66 10.41
CA PHE A 23 9.49 18.52 10.11
C PHE A 23 10.63 18.38 11.12
N ILE A 24 10.32 18.35 12.43
CA ILE A 24 11.34 18.17 13.47
C ILE A 24 12.08 16.85 13.29
N VAL A 25 11.37 15.75 13.01
CA VAL A 25 11.99 14.45 12.75
C VAL A 25 12.86 14.51 11.49
N PHE A 26 12.33 15.06 10.39
CA PHE A 26 13.05 15.18 9.13
C PHE A 26 14.38 15.96 9.30
N VAL A 27 14.32 17.15 9.90
CA VAL A 27 15.51 17.98 10.13
C VAL A 27 16.47 17.33 11.12
N SER A 28 15.97 16.64 12.15
CA SER A 28 16.83 15.93 13.11
C SER A 28 17.63 14.81 12.43
N VAL A 29 16.99 14.04 11.53
CA VAL A 29 17.66 12.98 10.77
C VAL A 29 18.70 13.58 9.83
N GLU A 30 18.37 14.64 9.10
CA GLU A 30 19.30 15.34 8.22
C GLU A 30 20.52 15.87 9.00
N TRP A 31 20.31 16.48 10.17
CA TRP A 31 21.39 16.95 11.02
C TRP A 31 22.29 15.81 11.49
N LEU A 32 21.72 14.69 11.92
CA LEU A 32 22.50 13.51 12.32
C LEU A 32 23.25 12.89 11.13
N TYR A 33 22.67 12.93 9.93
CA TYR A 33 23.30 12.45 8.70
C TYR A 33 24.55 13.28 8.36
N GLN A 34 24.47 14.62 8.45
CA GLN A 34 25.60 15.52 8.17
C GLN A 34 26.81 15.31 9.10
N ILE A 35 26.59 14.80 10.32
CA ILE A 35 27.66 14.47 11.28
C ILE A 35 27.91 12.97 11.42
N SER A 36 27.32 12.14 10.54
CA SER A 36 27.35 10.67 10.66
C SER A 36 28.77 10.11 10.64
N ASP A 37 29.67 10.67 9.84
CA ASP A 37 31.08 10.30 9.81
C ASP A 37 31.74 10.44 11.18
N TYR A 38 31.46 11.54 11.91
CA TYR A 38 31.97 11.77 13.25
C TYR A 38 31.32 10.82 14.27
N ILE A 39 30.02 10.57 14.14
CA ILE A 39 29.27 9.65 15.00
C ILE A 39 29.87 8.24 14.94
N ILE A 40 30.13 7.75 13.71
CA ILE A 40 30.67 6.42 13.45
C ILE A 40 32.14 6.35 13.89
N ARG A 41 32.97 7.33 13.48
CA ARG A 41 34.40 7.37 13.80
C ARG A 41 34.65 7.43 15.30
N ASN A 42 33.89 8.26 16.01
CA ASN A 42 34.09 8.52 17.44
C ASN A 42 33.22 7.61 18.34
N ARG A 43 32.49 6.65 17.75
CA ARG A 43 31.63 5.66 18.45
C ARG A 43 30.66 6.30 19.45
N VAL A 44 29.95 7.33 19.01
CA VAL A 44 29.07 8.10 19.89
C VAL A 44 27.83 7.28 20.25
N GLY A 45 27.56 7.12 21.55
CA GLY A 45 26.38 6.40 22.04
C GLY A 45 25.06 7.09 21.68
N VAL A 46 24.03 6.30 21.36
CA VAL A 46 22.69 6.79 20.96
C VAL A 46 22.07 7.74 21.99
N SER A 47 22.33 7.53 23.28
CA SER A 47 21.86 8.43 24.35
C SER A 47 22.37 9.86 24.21
N LYS A 48 23.63 10.04 23.78
CA LYS A 48 24.24 11.36 23.54
C LYS A 48 23.70 12.00 22.27
N LEU A 49 23.42 11.21 21.23
CA LEU A 49 22.77 11.68 20.01
C LEU A 49 21.33 12.16 20.30
N LEU A 50 20.57 11.41 21.09
CA LEU A 50 19.23 11.82 21.53
C LEU A 50 19.28 13.09 22.38
N LEU A 51 20.28 13.23 23.26
CA LEU A 51 20.49 14.45 24.04
C LEU A 51 20.84 15.66 23.15
N PHE A 52 21.68 15.46 22.14
CA PHE A 52 22.00 16.48 21.14
C PHE A 52 20.75 16.91 20.37
N VAL A 53 19.96 15.96 19.85
CA VAL A 53 18.69 16.26 19.17
C VAL A 53 17.74 17.00 20.11
N ALA A 54 17.59 16.55 21.36
CA ALA A 54 16.70 17.16 22.35
C ALA A 54 17.03 18.63 22.60
N TYR A 55 18.31 19.01 22.65
CA TYR A 55 18.70 20.41 22.80
C TYR A 55 18.48 21.26 21.53
N ASN A 56 18.40 20.65 20.33
CA ASN A 56 18.08 21.38 19.11
C ASN A 56 16.57 21.46 18.80
N ILE A 57 15.70 20.70 19.51
CA ILE A 57 14.24 20.73 19.30
C ILE A 57 13.65 22.16 19.35
N PRO A 58 14.02 23.05 20.30
CA PRO A 58 13.49 24.41 20.31
C PRO A 58 13.81 25.18 19.03
N TYR A 59 15.02 25.03 18.50
CA TYR A 59 15.44 25.65 17.24
C TYR A 59 14.68 25.08 16.05
N PHE A 60 14.56 23.74 15.97
CA PHE A 60 13.76 23.09 14.93
C PHE A 60 12.28 23.44 15.01
N THR A 61 11.77 23.73 16.21
CA THR A 61 10.38 24.19 16.42
C THR A 61 10.18 25.57 15.79
N VAL A 62 11.10 26.51 16.02
CA VAL A 62 11.06 27.85 15.41
C VAL A 62 11.04 27.76 13.88
N LEU A 63 11.90 26.92 13.30
CA LEU A 63 11.94 26.68 11.85
C LEU A 63 10.71 25.91 11.33
N GLY A 64 10.13 25.04 12.15
CA GLY A 64 9.01 24.17 11.80
C GLY A 64 7.64 24.82 11.94
N ILE A 65 7.49 25.91 12.69
CA ILE A 65 6.19 26.60 12.86
C ILE A 65 5.58 27.02 11.51
N PRO A 66 6.29 27.70 10.59
CA PRO A 66 5.74 28.03 9.27
C PRO A 66 5.33 26.77 8.47
N VAL A 67 6.10 25.68 8.58
CA VAL A 67 5.83 24.40 7.93
C VAL A 67 4.55 23.75 8.46
N GLY A 68 4.40 23.70 9.77
CA GLY A 68 3.20 23.16 10.43
C GLY A 68 1.96 23.96 10.05
N VAL A 69 2.06 25.29 9.99
CA VAL A 69 0.94 26.16 9.59
C VAL A 69 0.54 25.90 8.13
N LEU A 70 1.52 25.78 7.23
CA LEU A 70 1.26 25.47 5.82
C LEU A 70 0.61 24.09 5.64
N PHE A 71 1.13 23.09 6.34
CA PHE A 71 0.57 21.75 6.33
C PHE A 71 -0.87 21.75 6.85
N ALA A 72 -1.15 22.50 7.92
CA ALA A 72 -2.49 22.63 8.47
C ALA A 72 -3.46 23.29 7.49
N ILE A 73 -3.02 24.30 6.75
CA ILE A 73 -3.79 24.93 5.69
C ILE A 73 -4.16 23.90 4.63
N PHE A 74 -3.17 23.24 4.01
CA PHE A 74 -3.43 22.31 2.92
C PHE A 74 -4.24 21.09 3.36
N TRP A 75 -4.03 20.61 4.58
CA TRP A 75 -4.79 19.49 5.11
C TRP A 75 -6.26 19.84 5.34
N VAL A 76 -6.53 20.94 6.05
CA VAL A 76 -7.89 21.37 6.38
C VAL A 76 -8.65 21.77 5.13
N ILE A 77 -8.03 22.52 4.20
CA ILE A 77 -8.69 22.89 2.95
C ILE A 77 -8.95 21.66 2.06
N SER A 78 -8.03 20.69 2.00
CA SER A 78 -8.28 19.44 1.29
C SER A 78 -9.45 18.68 1.91
N GLU A 79 -9.49 18.54 3.23
CA GLU A 79 -10.57 17.85 3.94
C GLU A 79 -11.93 18.54 3.76
N MET A 80 -11.98 19.86 3.90
CA MET A 80 -13.20 20.66 3.64
C MET A 80 -13.61 20.62 2.16
N SER A 81 -12.67 20.47 1.23
CA SER A 81 -12.95 20.29 -0.20
C SER A 81 -13.56 18.91 -0.48
N THR A 82 -12.97 17.83 0.06
CA THR A 82 -13.45 16.45 -0.07
C THR A 82 -14.83 16.28 0.54
N ASN A 83 -15.08 16.87 1.72
CA ASN A 83 -16.38 16.83 2.39
C ASN A 83 -17.41 17.81 1.79
N ARG A 84 -17.05 18.55 0.73
CA ARG A 84 -17.88 19.60 0.10
C ARG A 84 -18.32 20.73 1.06
N GLU A 85 -17.61 20.90 2.18
CA GLU A 85 -17.84 21.98 3.13
C GLU A 85 -17.52 23.35 2.52
N ILE A 86 -16.48 23.44 1.68
CA ILE A 86 -16.15 24.68 0.95
C ILE A 86 -17.29 25.06 -0.01
N THR A 87 -17.85 24.09 -0.74
CA THR A 87 -19.00 24.31 -1.61
C THR A 87 -20.22 24.76 -0.81
N ALA A 88 -20.48 24.14 0.34
CA ALA A 88 -21.56 24.55 1.24
C ALA A 88 -21.39 26.00 1.72
N ILE A 89 -20.18 26.42 2.10
CA ILE A 89 -19.86 27.79 2.52
C ILE A 89 -20.12 28.79 1.38
N LEU A 90 -19.69 28.47 0.16
CA LEU A 90 -19.90 29.33 -1.01
C LEU A 90 -21.38 29.48 -1.38
N VAL A 91 -22.17 28.40 -1.30
CA VAL A 91 -23.64 28.43 -1.57
C VAL A 91 -24.39 29.30 -0.55
N HIS A 92 -23.88 29.43 0.67
CA HIS A 92 -24.41 30.35 1.69
C HIS A 92 -23.96 31.81 1.49
N GLY A 93 -23.33 32.15 0.36
CA GLY A 93 -22.89 33.51 0.03
C GLY A 93 -21.66 33.98 0.82
N ILE A 94 -20.93 33.06 1.48
CA ILE A 94 -19.72 33.39 2.24
C ILE A 94 -18.51 33.26 1.30
N SER A 95 -17.84 34.38 1.01
CA SER A 95 -16.61 34.40 0.20
C SER A 95 -15.52 33.49 0.78
N SER A 96 -14.77 32.82 -0.11
CA SER A 96 -13.66 31.92 0.24
C SER A 96 -12.52 32.64 0.99
N LYS A 97 -12.37 33.96 0.77
CA LYS A 97 -11.39 34.83 1.46
C LYS A 97 -11.57 34.81 2.98
N ARG A 98 -12.77 34.56 3.48
CA ARG A 98 -13.06 34.48 4.92
C ARG A 98 -12.43 33.27 5.61
N LEU A 99 -11.95 32.27 4.85
CA LEU A 99 -11.17 31.15 5.38
C LEU A 99 -9.74 31.56 5.77
N VAL A 100 -9.24 32.73 5.35
CA VAL A 100 -7.91 33.24 5.76
C VAL A 100 -7.87 33.61 7.23
N THR A 101 -8.93 34.23 7.75
CA THR A 101 -8.98 34.77 9.10
C THR A 101 -8.59 33.78 10.20
N PRO A 102 -9.11 32.53 10.28
CA PRO A 102 -8.69 31.57 11.32
C PRO A 102 -7.20 31.21 11.25
N PHE A 103 -6.63 31.05 10.05
CA PHE A 103 -5.20 30.72 9.90
C PHE A 103 -4.31 31.93 10.17
N LEU A 104 -4.78 33.14 9.88
CA LEU A 104 -4.07 34.39 10.20
C LEU A 104 -4.02 34.64 11.70
N ILE A 105 -5.11 34.38 12.44
CA ILE A 105 -5.10 34.42 13.91
C ILE A 105 -4.12 33.37 14.44
N LEU A 106 -4.14 32.16 13.89
CA LEU A 106 -3.22 31.09 14.28
C LEU A 106 -1.75 31.47 14.03
N SER A 107 -1.42 32.06 12.88
CA SER A 107 -0.03 32.42 12.55
C SER A 107 0.49 33.59 13.38
N ILE A 108 -0.35 34.57 13.75
CA ILE A 108 0.05 35.65 14.66
C ILE A 108 0.41 35.08 16.04
N ILE A 109 -0.45 34.21 16.60
CA ILE A 109 -0.20 33.58 17.91
C ILE A 109 1.09 32.75 17.86
N LEU A 110 1.25 31.91 16.83
CA LEU A 110 2.43 31.06 16.69
C LEU A 110 3.69 31.83 16.32
N GLY A 111 3.58 32.94 15.59
CA GLY A 111 4.70 33.82 15.26
C GLY A 111 5.22 34.55 16.49
N PHE A 112 4.32 35.03 17.35
CA PHE A 112 4.69 35.59 18.66
C PHE A 112 5.36 34.54 19.55
N PHE A 113 4.81 33.32 19.59
CA PHE A 113 5.43 32.20 20.31
C PHE A 113 6.81 31.83 19.74
N SER A 114 6.98 31.84 18.41
CA SER A 114 8.24 31.60 17.73
C SER A 114 9.30 32.64 18.12
N TRP A 115 8.92 33.92 18.15
CA TRP A 115 9.80 35.00 18.59
C TRP A 115 10.25 34.82 20.06
N LEU A 116 9.33 34.48 20.97
CA LEU A 116 9.67 34.17 22.37
C LEU A 116 10.63 32.98 22.50
N LEU A 117 10.39 31.90 21.73
CA LEU A 117 11.30 30.76 21.71
C LEU A 117 12.70 31.17 21.23
N ASN A 118 12.77 31.92 20.12
CA ASN A 118 14.01 32.31 19.47
C ASN A 118 14.87 33.24 20.35
N ASP A 119 14.25 34.08 21.19
CA ASP A 119 15.01 35.01 22.03
C ASP A 119 15.40 34.45 23.41
N TYR A 120 14.56 33.59 24.02
CA TYR A 120 14.78 33.11 25.39
C TYR A 120 15.23 31.65 25.50
N ILE A 121 14.62 30.74 24.73
CA ILE A 121 14.84 29.28 24.90
C ILE A 121 15.94 28.78 23.96
N VAL A 122 15.86 29.17 22.69
CA VAL A 122 16.77 28.72 21.63
C VAL A 122 18.24 29.03 21.94
N PRO A 123 18.64 30.23 22.40
CA PRO A 123 20.06 30.53 22.62
C PRO A 123 20.69 29.63 23.68
N ASN A 124 19.99 29.41 24.80
CA ASN A 124 20.47 28.52 25.87
C ASN A 124 20.49 27.05 25.44
N ALA A 125 19.48 26.61 24.68
CA ALA A 125 19.42 25.24 24.17
C ALA A 125 20.50 24.97 23.11
N ASN A 126 20.74 25.91 22.19
CA ASN A 126 21.82 25.83 21.20
C ASN A 126 23.21 25.82 21.87
N TYR A 127 23.42 26.62 22.92
CA TYR A 127 24.67 26.59 23.67
C TYR A 127 24.96 25.21 24.27
N LYS A 128 23.96 24.58 24.91
CA LYS A 128 24.06 23.20 25.43
C LYS A 128 24.24 22.16 24.32
N SER A 129 23.58 22.35 23.18
CA SER A 129 23.74 21.52 21.98
C SER A 129 25.19 21.58 21.46
N SER A 130 25.76 22.77 21.35
CA SER A 130 27.15 23.00 20.95
C SER A 130 28.14 22.36 21.91
N GLN A 131 27.88 22.42 23.23
CA GLN A 131 28.68 21.69 24.22
C GLN A 131 28.62 20.17 24.00
N VAL A 132 27.42 19.62 23.78
CA VAL A 132 27.27 18.17 23.52
C VAL A 132 27.97 17.76 22.22
N LEU A 133 27.85 18.57 21.17
CA LEU A 133 28.51 18.36 19.88
C LEU A 133 30.04 18.30 20.05
N ASN A 134 30.64 19.29 20.70
CA ASN A 134 32.09 19.35 20.85
C ASN A 134 32.62 18.27 21.80
N GLN A 135 31.97 18.08 22.95
CA GLN A 135 32.43 17.18 24.02
C GLN A 135 32.24 15.70 23.68
N TYR A 136 31.11 15.32 23.08
CA TYR A 136 30.77 13.91 22.88
C TYR A 136 30.83 13.47 21.42
N ILE A 137 30.50 14.35 20.46
CA ILE A 137 30.37 13.96 19.04
C ILE A 137 31.66 14.18 18.28
N LEU A 138 32.17 15.40 18.26
CA LEU A 138 33.41 15.75 17.57
C LEU A 138 34.65 15.30 18.35
N GLN A 139 34.53 15.17 19.68
CA GLN A 139 35.64 14.88 20.62
C GLN A 139 36.83 15.82 20.41
N ALA A 140 36.55 17.06 20.00
CA ALA A 140 37.56 18.08 19.86
C ALA A 140 37.86 18.66 21.26
N PRO A 141 39.13 18.93 21.62
CA PRO A 141 39.43 19.74 22.79
C PRO A 141 38.67 21.07 22.67
N GLU A 142 38.07 21.53 23.78
CA GLU A 142 36.98 22.52 23.89
C GLU A 142 37.19 23.90 23.20
N THR A 143 38.25 24.13 22.44
CA THR A 143 38.63 25.44 21.92
C THR A 143 38.52 25.50 20.39
N VAL A 144 37.31 25.72 19.87
CA VAL A 144 37.14 26.18 18.48
C VAL A 144 37.36 27.69 18.45
N ILE A 145 38.62 28.11 18.55
CA ILE A 145 38.98 29.50 18.27
C ILE A 145 38.83 29.70 16.75
N LYS A 146 38.02 30.68 16.36
CA LYS A 146 37.92 31.17 14.98
C LYS A 146 38.91 32.30 14.78
N THR A 147 39.41 32.43 13.55
CA THR A 147 40.18 33.60 13.10
C THR A 147 39.32 34.87 13.21
N ASN A 148 39.94 36.02 13.49
CA ASN A 148 39.30 37.32 13.72
C ASN A 148 38.31 37.35 14.90
N MET A 149 38.72 36.83 16.05
CA MET A 149 37.91 36.83 17.27
C MET A 149 38.21 38.08 18.11
N LEU A 150 37.17 38.85 18.46
CA LEU A 150 37.22 39.93 19.45
C LEU A 150 36.40 39.51 20.68
N VAL A 151 37.01 39.60 21.86
CA VAL A 151 36.38 39.24 23.13
C VAL A 151 36.63 40.32 24.16
N GLU A 152 35.62 40.66 24.95
CA GLU A 152 35.79 41.49 26.14
C GLU A 152 36.22 40.58 27.31
N LEU A 153 37.41 40.82 27.87
CA LEU A 153 37.98 40.02 28.97
C LEU A 153 37.46 40.51 30.33
N GLU A 154 37.47 41.83 30.50
CA GLU A 154 36.93 42.56 31.64
C GLU A 154 36.22 43.80 31.11
N LYS A 155 35.42 44.47 31.95
CA LYS A 155 34.74 45.70 31.55
C LYS A 155 35.77 46.70 31.00
N ASP A 156 35.57 47.15 29.77
CA ASP A 156 36.45 48.10 29.07
C ASP A 156 37.84 47.53 28.66
N VAL A 157 38.02 46.20 28.67
CA VAL A 157 39.23 45.49 28.17
C VAL A 157 38.87 44.50 27.07
N TYR A 158 39.32 44.75 25.84
CA TYR A 158 39.07 43.93 24.66
C TYR A 158 40.33 43.20 24.18
N PHE A 159 40.19 41.94 23.82
CA PHE A 159 41.23 41.07 23.29
C PHE A 159 40.85 40.58 21.89
N TYR A 160 41.66 40.94 20.91
CA TYR A 160 41.51 40.57 19.52
C TYR A 160 42.58 39.58 19.10
N VAL A 161 42.19 38.51 18.41
CA VAL A 161 43.09 37.51 17.84
C VAL A 161 42.75 37.32 16.36
N LYS A 162 43.71 37.61 15.48
CA LYS A 162 43.53 37.45 14.04
C LYS A 162 43.66 35.99 13.62
N GLN A 163 44.71 35.30 14.06
CA GLN A 163 44.97 33.91 13.68
C GLN A 163 45.37 33.05 14.89
N TYR A 164 44.95 31.79 14.88
CA TYR A 164 45.29 30.81 15.89
C TYR A 164 45.82 29.53 15.24
N ASP A 165 47.01 29.10 15.67
CA ASP A 165 47.57 27.81 15.29
C ASP A 165 47.19 26.74 16.32
N LYS A 166 46.25 25.87 15.92
CA LYS A 166 45.70 24.79 16.75
C LYS A 166 46.71 23.71 17.14
N GLN A 167 47.75 23.48 16.35
CA GLN A 167 48.71 22.41 16.64
C GLN A 167 49.77 22.86 17.64
N LYS A 168 50.11 24.15 17.63
CA LYS A 168 51.14 24.73 18.50
C LYS A 168 50.57 25.47 19.72
N GLY A 169 49.28 25.78 19.73
CA GLY A 169 48.64 26.56 20.80
C GLY A 169 49.07 28.03 20.80
N GLU A 170 49.44 28.56 19.63
CA GLU A 170 50.00 29.90 19.46
C GLU A 170 48.98 30.85 18.82
N LEU A 171 48.88 32.08 19.33
CA LEU A 171 48.03 33.13 18.78
C LEU A 171 48.90 34.08 17.96
N TYR A 172 48.39 34.56 16.82
CA TYR A 172 49.11 35.41 15.89
C TYR A 172 48.33 36.70 15.61
N ASP A 173 49.06 37.80 15.49
CA ASP A 173 48.53 39.16 15.32
C ASP A 173 47.43 39.47 16.36
N VAL A 174 47.85 39.55 17.63
CA VAL A 174 46.99 39.79 18.78
C VAL A 174 46.98 41.27 19.13
N VAL A 175 45.81 41.82 19.46
CA VAL A 175 45.65 43.20 19.93
C VAL A 175 44.84 43.20 21.23
N LEU A 176 45.37 43.80 22.29
CA LEU A 176 44.65 44.05 23.54
C LEU A 176 44.39 45.56 23.67
N PHE A 177 43.13 45.93 23.75
CA PHE A 177 42.66 47.29 24.01
C PHE A 177 42.19 47.36 25.46
N ARG A 178 42.68 48.34 26.21
CA ARG A 178 42.23 48.63 27.57
C ARG A 178 41.89 50.11 27.65
N ASN A 179 40.64 50.40 27.98
CA ASN A 179 40.16 51.77 28.13
C ASN A 179 40.07 52.09 29.62
N GLU A 180 41.01 52.90 30.12
CA GLU A 180 41.05 53.40 31.50
C GLU A 180 40.55 54.85 31.52
N GLU A 181 39.97 55.31 32.64
CA GLU A 181 39.50 56.70 32.76
C GLU A 181 40.65 57.70 32.45
N GLY A 182 40.56 58.37 31.30
CA GLY A 182 41.52 59.35 30.82
C GLY A 182 42.64 58.83 29.90
N ASN A 183 42.86 57.52 29.77
CA ASN A 183 43.87 56.94 28.86
C ASN A 183 43.38 55.67 28.14
N GLU A 184 43.69 55.54 26.84
CA GLU A 184 43.54 54.31 26.08
C GLU A 184 44.89 53.60 25.93
N GLN A 185 44.97 52.35 26.38
CA GLN A 185 46.13 51.48 26.22
C GLN A 185 45.88 50.45 25.12
N ILE A 186 46.78 50.37 24.15
CA ILE A 186 46.72 49.44 23.01
C ILE A 186 48.01 48.61 23.01
N LEU A 187 47.92 47.31 23.26
CA LEU A 187 49.02 46.38 23.05
C LEU A 187 48.81 45.63 21.75
N THR A 188 49.83 45.56 20.90
CA THR A 188 49.86 44.70 19.71
C THR A 188 50.98 43.68 19.86
N SER A 189 50.80 42.47 19.35
CA SER A 189 51.83 41.43 19.37
C SER A 189 51.70 40.54 18.15
N LYS A 190 52.84 40.21 17.53
CA LYS A 190 52.86 39.30 16.37
C LYS A 190 52.56 37.87 16.76
N LYS A 191 52.94 37.45 17.97
CA LYS A 191 52.84 36.06 18.42
C LYS A 191 52.64 35.99 19.93
N VAL A 192 51.68 35.19 20.39
CA VAL A 192 51.47 34.90 21.82
C VAL A 192 51.62 33.41 22.07
N ILE A 193 52.44 33.06 23.05
CA ILE A 193 52.72 31.67 23.44
C ILE A 193 52.30 31.43 24.90
N LYS A 194 51.97 30.18 25.22
CA LYS A 194 51.67 29.76 26.59
C LYS A 194 52.91 29.12 27.22
N LYS A 195 53.35 29.64 28.37
CA LYS A 195 54.36 29.01 29.24
C LYS A 195 53.69 28.45 30.52
N GLU A 196 54.43 27.72 31.34
CA GLU A 196 53.87 27.05 32.54
C GLU A 196 53.22 28.02 33.55
N ASP A 197 53.63 29.30 33.56
CA ASP A 197 53.20 30.31 34.53
C ASP A 197 52.33 31.44 33.96
N GLY A 198 51.95 31.38 32.67
CA GLY A 198 51.09 32.38 32.02
C GLY A 198 51.24 32.48 30.49
N TRP A 199 50.50 33.43 29.89
CA TRP A 199 50.60 33.76 28.47
C TRP A 199 51.62 34.87 28.25
N TYR A 200 52.42 34.77 27.19
CA TYR A 200 53.47 35.72 26.86
C TYR A 200 53.26 36.27 25.45
N LEU A 201 53.12 37.59 25.35
CA LEU A 201 53.16 38.34 24.10
C LEU A 201 54.61 38.46 23.64
N LEU A 202 54.90 38.08 22.41
CA LEU A 202 56.20 38.18 21.78
C LEU A 202 56.17 39.23 20.68
N ASP A 203 57.28 39.95 20.51
CA ASP A 203 57.51 40.93 19.46
C ASP A 203 56.33 41.90 19.30
N GLY A 204 56.04 42.66 20.37
CA GLY A 204 54.87 43.50 20.47
C GLY A 204 55.19 44.96 20.81
N ASN A 205 54.20 45.82 20.57
CA ASN A 205 54.25 47.25 20.88
C ASN A 205 53.13 47.60 21.85
N MET A 206 53.40 48.51 22.77
CA MET A 206 52.43 49.08 23.70
C MET A 206 52.34 50.58 23.47
N TYR A 207 51.12 51.03 23.18
CA TYR A 207 50.76 52.43 23.03
C TYR A 207 49.87 52.85 24.19
N VAL A 208 50.12 54.02 24.78
CA VAL A 208 49.18 54.66 25.72
C VAL A 208 48.86 56.05 25.18
N VAL A 209 47.59 56.28 24.90
CA VAL A 209 47.06 57.53 24.34
C VAL A 209 46.25 58.24 25.41
N GLU A 210 46.53 59.52 25.65
CA GLU A 210 45.78 60.33 26.60
C GLU A 210 44.52 60.88 25.90
N LEU A 211 43.34 60.56 26.44
CA LEU A 211 42.05 60.79 25.77
C LEU A 211 41.67 62.28 25.71
N GLU A 212 42.13 63.10 26.67
CA GLU A 212 41.81 64.53 26.72
C GLU A 212 42.59 65.36 25.68
N THR A 213 43.83 64.94 25.39
CA THR A 213 44.76 65.71 24.56
C THR A 213 45.02 65.07 23.19
N GLY A 214 44.74 63.76 23.06
CA GLY A 214 45.02 62.97 21.86
C GLY A 214 46.51 62.68 21.63
N PHE A 215 47.38 63.02 22.58
CA PHE A 215 48.81 62.77 22.46
C PHE A 215 49.18 61.35 22.90
N LEU A 216 50.13 60.76 22.19
CA LEU A 216 50.74 59.47 22.53
C LEU A 216 51.70 59.67 23.71
N LYS A 217 51.32 59.16 24.88
CA LYS A 217 52.06 59.28 26.15
C LYS A 217 53.19 58.26 26.25
N LEU A 218 52.99 57.08 25.68
CA LEU A 218 53.93 55.98 25.74
C LEU A 218 53.92 55.20 24.42
N ASP A 219 55.11 54.96 23.87
CA ASP A 219 55.37 54.04 22.76
C ASP A 219 56.53 53.14 23.21
N MET A 220 56.23 51.87 23.47
CA MET A 220 57.20 50.91 23.97
C MET A 220 57.17 49.64 23.13
N GLN A 221 58.34 49.21 22.67
CA GLN A 221 58.51 47.91 22.03
C GLN A 221 59.06 46.90 23.04
N PHE A 222 58.51 45.69 23.05
CA PHE A 222 58.97 44.60 23.89
C PHE A 222 59.18 43.32 23.08
N ASN A 223 60.24 42.57 23.42
CA ASN A 223 60.49 41.26 22.84
C ASN A 223 59.61 40.19 23.50
N GLU A 224 59.38 40.32 24.80
CA GLU A 224 58.57 39.39 25.58
C GLU A 224 57.88 40.14 26.73
N MET A 225 56.56 39.98 26.86
CA MET A 225 55.75 40.56 27.93
C MET A 225 54.74 39.53 28.43
N LYS A 226 54.74 39.30 29.75
CA LYS A 226 53.76 38.42 30.40
C LYS A 226 52.40 39.12 30.46
N LEU A 227 51.35 38.38 30.10
CA LEU A 227 49.97 38.84 30.13
C LEU A 227 49.31 38.44 31.45
N ASP A 228 48.78 39.42 32.18
CA ASP A 228 48.22 39.21 33.53
C ASP A 228 46.79 38.61 33.53
N VAL A 229 46.13 38.55 32.37
CA VAL A 229 44.75 38.03 32.18
C VAL A 229 44.73 36.56 31.72
N ALA A 230 45.69 35.76 32.18
CA ALA A 230 45.89 34.38 31.72
C ALA A 230 44.70 33.44 32.02
N GLY A 231 44.00 33.67 33.14
CA GLY A 231 42.83 32.90 33.57
C GLY A 231 41.57 33.18 32.76
N GLU A 232 41.28 34.45 32.45
CA GLU A 232 40.12 34.81 31.62
C GLU A 232 40.30 34.36 30.17
N ILE A 233 41.53 34.40 29.64
CA ILE A 233 41.82 33.87 28.30
C ILE A 233 41.51 32.38 28.25
N GLU A 234 41.90 31.58 29.23
CA GLU A 234 41.57 30.14 29.23
C GLU A 234 40.07 29.86 29.33
N GLN A 235 39.34 30.66 30.11
CA GLN A 235 37.89 30.56 30.21
C GLN A 235 37.19 30.98 28.91
N MET A 236 37.71 32.02 28.24
CA MET A 236 37.30 32.47 26.90
C MET A 236 37.53 31.38 25.86
N LEU A 237 38.70 30.74 25.88
CA LEU A 237 39.03 29.65 24.96
C LEU A 237 38.03 28.49 25.06
N ARG A 238 37.51 28.21 26.27
CA ARG A 238 36.57 27.11 26.55
C ARG A 238 35.09 27.48 26.38
N ALA A 239 34.73 28.77 26.35
CA ALA A 239 33.33 29.22 26.46
C ALA A 239 32.83 30.16 25.34
N TYR A 240 33.41 30.14 24.14
CA TYR A 240 32.94 31.00 23.05
C TYR A 240 31.53 30.61 22.57
N LYS A 241 30.54 31.46 22.87
CA LYS A 241 29.17 31.38 22.30
C LYS A 241 29.20 31.76 20.82
N THR A 242 28.73 30.87 19.96
CA THR A 242 28.51 31.17 18.54
C THR A 242 27.40 32.22 18.39
N THR A 243 27.32 32.93 17.27
CA THR A 243 26.27 33.95 16.99
C THR A 243 24.84 33.41 17.18
N ARG A 244 24.64 32.09 17.01
CA ARG A 244 23.36 31.38 17.24
C ARG A 244 23.05 31.06 18.72
N ASP A 245 24.05 31.15 19.59
CA ASP A 245 23.97 30.87 21.03
C ASP A 245 23.70 32.15 21.84
N LYS A 246 23.67 33.31 21.17
CA LYS A 246 23.47 34.64 21.77
C LYS A 246 22.01 35.07 21.75
N THR A 247 21.58 35.81 22.76
CA THR A 247 20.26 36.47 22.77
C THR A 247 20.25 37.69 21.82
N SER A 248 19.07 38.20 21.47
CA SER A 248 19.01 39.40 20.61
C SER A 248 19.60 40.64 21.29
N LYS A 249 19.63 40.67 22.62
CA LYS A 249 20.31 41.72 23.40
C LYS A 249 21.83 41.61 23.26
N GLU A 250 22.40 40.43 23.53
CA GLU A 250 23.83 40.15 23.39
C GLU A 250 24.31 40.39 21.93
N LEU A 251 23.48 40.08 20.92
CA LEU A 251 23.80 40.35 19.51
C LEU A 251 23.85 41.84 19.18
N ARG A 252 22.95 42.65 19.76
CA ARG A 252 22.94 44.11 19.54
C ARG A 252 24.15 44.78 20.18
N GLU A 253 24.44 44.41 21.43
CA GLU A 253 25.62 44.90 22.15
C GLU A 253 26.90 44.58 21.37
N GLN A 254 27.06 43.33 20.90
CA GLN A 254 28.22 42.95 20.09
C GLN A 254 28.27 43.68 18.74
N LEU A 255 27.13 43.91 18.09
CA LEU A 255 27.06 44.63 16.82
C LEU A 255 27.48 46.10 16.99
N GLU A 256 27.09 46.76 18.08
CA GLU A 256 27.54 48.11 18.40
C GLU A 256 29.05 48.17 18.64
N THR A 257 29.60 47.22 19.39
CA THR A 257 31.06 47.13 19.62
C THR A 257 31.83 46.88 18.32
N TYR A 258 31.37 45.95 17.48
CA TYR A 258 32.03 45.64 16.21
C TYR A 258 31.97 46.82 15.24
N LYS A 259 30.88 47.59 15.25
CA LYS A 259 30.72 48.81 14.47
C LYS A 259 31.69 49.91 14.92
N LYS A 260 31.90 50.06 16.23
CA LYS A 260 32.89 51.01 16.79
C LYS A 260 34.33 50.64 16.40
N LEU A 261 34.62 49.34 16.28
CA LEU A 261 35.96 48.82 15.96
C LEU A 261 36.23 48.63 14.46
N GLY A 262 35.28 49.00 13.59
CA GLY A 262 35.43 48.85 12.13
C GLY A 262 35.46 47.39 11.63
N ILE A 263 35.02 46.44 12.46
CA ILE A 263 34.95 45.02 12.10
C ILE A 263 33.69 44.77 11.26
N ASN A 264 33.77 43.86 10.27
CA ASN A 264 32.62 43.52 9.44
C ASN A 264 31.45 43.00 10.29
N THR A 265 30.33 43.73 10.27
CA THR A 265 29.11 43.43 11.03
C THR A 265 28.06 42.64 10.25
N ALA A 266 28.29 42.38 8.96
CA ALA A 266 27.28 41.79 8.05
C ALA A 266 26.69 40.50 8.61
N SER A 267 27.54 39.60 9.11
CA SER A 267 27.09 38.32 9.68
C SER A 267 26.21 38.46 10.92
N LEU A 268 26.51 39.42 11.80
CA LEU A 268 25.70 39.69 12.99
C LEU A 268 24.38 40.37 12.62
N THR A 269 24.40 41.31 11.68
CA THR A 269 23.21 41.99 11.18
C THR A 269 22.24 41.01 10.53
N VAL A 270 22.73 40.10 9.68
CA VAL A 270 21.90 39.04 9.09
C VAL A 270 21.26 38.18 10.19
N GLU A 271 22.04 37.72 11.18
CA GLU A 271 21.50 36.83 12.22
C GLU A 271 20.41 37.52 13.06
N LEU A 272 20.60 38.80 13.41
CA LEU A 272 19.61 39.58 14.16
C LEU A 272 18.32 39.77 13.37
N HIS A 273 18.42 40.20 12.11
CA HIS A 273 17.24 40.45 11.27
C HIS A 273 16.53 39.15 10.86
N GLN A 274 17.27 38.04 10.68
CA GLN A 274 16.71 36.73 10.39
C GLN A 274 15.77 36.23 11.49
N ARG A 275 16.02 36.57 12.76
CA ARG A 275 15.12 36.22 13.88
C ARG A 275 13.75 36.89 13.76
N TYR A 276 13.73 38.17 13.39
CA TYR A 276 12.48 38.90 13.15
C TYR A 276 11.78 38.41 11.88
N ALA A 277 12.55 38.16 10.81
CA ALA A 277 12.03 37.65 9.56
C ALA A 277 11.38 36.27 9.73
N THR A 278 12.02 35.35 10.46
CA THR A 278 11.48 34.00 10.71
C THR A 278 10.22 34.02 11.58
N ALA A 279 10.13 34.91 12.56
CA ALA A 279 8.93 35.08 13.38
C ALA A 279 7.70 35.53 12.56
N LEU A 280 7.92 36.40 11.57
CA LEU A 280 6.87 36.85 10.64
C LEU A 280 6.61 35.86 9.49
N GLY A 281 7.48 34.87 9.30
CA GLY A 281 7.38 33.91 8.21
C GLY A 281 6.08 33.11 8.21
N SER A 282 5.56 32.76 9.39
CA SER A 282 4.28 32.05 9.52
C SER A 282 3.11 32.86 8.93
N LEU A 283 3.13 34.19 9.06
CA LEU A 283 2.10 35.07 8.52
C LEU A 283 2.19 35.14 6.99
N VAL A 284 3.40 35.29 6.46
CA VAL A 284 3.67 35.31 5.01
C VAL A 284 3.20 33.99 4.37
N ILE A 285 3.48 32.86 5.03
CA ILE A 285 3.07 31.54 4.57
C ILE A 285 1.54 31.38 4.52
N VAL A 286 0.78 31.94 5.46
CA VAL A 286 -0.70 31.91 5.39
C VAL A 286 -1.20 32.65 4.14
N LEU A 287 -0.60 33.80 3.82
CA LEU A 287 -0.99 34.63 2.68
C LEU A 287 -0.79 33.94 1.33
N ILE A 288 0.06 32.92 1.26
CA ILE A 288 0.32 32.17 0.03
C ILE A 288 -0.34 30.81 0.06
N GLY A 289 -0.16 30.08 1.16
CA GLY A 289 -0.62 28.70 1.30
C GLY A 289 -2.12 28.57 1.11
N LEU A 290 -2.91 29.49 1.66
CA LEU A 290 -4.37 29.39 1.56
C LEU A 290 -4.90 29.76 0.17
N PRO A 291 -4.52 30.89 -0.46
CA PRO A 291 -4.92 31.15 -1.84
C PRO A 291 -4.48 30.06 -2.81
N VAL A 292 -3.24 29.56 -2.69
CA VAL A 292 -2.76 28.42 -3.47
C VAL A 292 -3.67 27.21 -3.24
N SER A 293 -3.92 26.84 -1.99
CA SER A 293 -4.75 25.65 -1.68
C SER A 293 -6.16 25.73 -2.28
N LEU A 294 -6.77 26.91 -2.25
CA LEU A 294 -8.14 27.12 -2.73
C LEU A 294 -8.22 27.21 -4.26
N LEU A 295 -7.23 27.82 -4.92
CA LEU A 295 -7.20 27.97 -6.38
C LEU A 295 -7.02 26.64 -7.11
N PHE A 296 -6.19 25.76 -6.59
CA PHE A 296 -5.92 24.48 -7.25
C PHE A 296 -6.92 23.38 -6.89
N GLY A 297 -7.62 23.49 -5.74
CA GLY A 297 -8.75 22.62 -5.39
C GLY A 297 -8.36 21.16 -5.17
N PHE A 298 -7.25 20.91 -4.47
CA PHE A 298 -6.73 19.55 -4.25
C PHE A 298 -7.68 18.71 -3.38
N SER A 299 -8.22 17.63 -3.95
CA SER A 299 -9.15 16.71 -3.27
C SER A 299 -8.45 15.57 -2.52
N SER A 300 -7.13 15.40 -2.69
CA SER A 300 -6.36 14.34 -2.04
C SER A 300 -5.43 14.88 -0.94
N LYS A 301 -5.42 14.19 0.20
CA LYS A 301 -4.55 14.52 1.34
C LYS A 301 -3.06 14.36 1.02
N SER A 302 -2.70 13.51 0.05
CA SER A 302 -1.30 13.32 -0.38
C SER A 302 -0.76 14.52 -1.15
N TRP A 303 -1.61 15.16 -1.97
CA TRP A 303 -1.24 16.41 -2.67
C TRP A 303 -0.90 17.52 -1.67
N SER A 304 -1.61 17.59 -0.54
CA SER A 304 -1.31 18.52 0.56
C SER A 304 0.10 18.34 1.12
N VAL A 305 0.58 17.11 1.29
CA VAL A 305 1.94 16.82 1.79
C VAL A 305 3.00 17.29 0.80
N ILE A 306 2.87 16.92 -0.48
CA ILE A 306 3.84 17.23 -1.54
C ILE A 306 3.99 18.75 -1.72
N LEU A 307 2.87 19.47 -1.75
CA LEU A 307 2.87 20.93 -1.90
C LEU A 307 3.43 21.66 -0.69
N THR A 308 3.16 21.14 0.51
CA THR A 308 3.80 21.65 1.73
C THR A 308 5.31 21.56 1.57
N PHE A 309 5.83 20.40 1.17
CA PHE A 309 7.27 20.19 1.01
C PHE A 309 7.87 21.15 -0.04
N ILE A 310 7.29 21.22 -1.24
CA ILE A 310 7.79 22.07 -2.32
C ILE A 310 7.84 23.55 -1.91
N LEU A 311 6.75 24.07 -1.33
CA LEU A 311 6.69 25.47 -0.91
C LEU A 311 7.61 25.76 0.27
N VAL A 312 7.81 24.81 1.18
CA VAL A 312 8.76 24.95 2.29
C VAL A 312 10.19 25.00 1.78
N VAL A 313 10.57 24.11 0.86
CA VAL A 313 11.91 24.12 0.24
C VAL A 313 12.13 25.44 -0.49
N LEU A 314 11.14 25.94 -1.24
CA LEU A 314 11.25 27.24 -1.92
C LEU A 314 11.40 28.40 -0.93
N TYR A 315 10.56 28.46 0.10
CA TYR A 315 10.57 29.56 1.07
C TYR A 315 11.84 29.52 1.96
N GLN A 316 12.16 28.38 2.57
CA GLN A 316 13.31 28.27 3.46
C GLN A 316 14.63 28.23 2.69
N GLY A 317 14.67 27.58 1.52
CA GLY A 317 15.86 27.52 0.66
C GLY A 317 16.25 28.90 0.14
N SER A 318 15.30 29.70 -0.35
CA SER A 318 15.58 31.09 -0.75
C SER A 318 16.04 31.95 0.43
N GLY A 319 15.46 31.77 1.62
CA GLY A 319 15.89 32.44 2.84
C GLY A 319 17.32 32.09 3.26
N ALA A 320 17.69 30.81 3.21
CA ALA A 320 19.05 30.35 3.53
C ALA A 320 20.08 30.88 2.53
N TRP A 321 19.76 30.82 1.23
CA TRP A 321 20.65 31.28 0.16
C TRP A 321 20.90 32.80 0.22
N LEU A 322 19.83 33.60 0.30
CA LEU A 322 19.94 35.05 0.37
C LEU A 322 20.62 35.51 1.66
N SER A 323 20.31 34.89 2.80
CA SER A 323 21.02 35.17 4.06
C SER A 323 22.51 34.85 3.96
N GLY A 324 22.89 33.79 3.25
CA GLY A 324 24.29 33.47 2.96
C GLY A 324 24.99 34.58 2.17
N MET A 325 24.36 35.06 1.09
CA MET A 325 24.87 36.19 0.31
C MET A 325 25.01 37.48 1.14
N GLY A 326 24.06 37.73 2.05
CA GLY A 326 24.14 38.85 2.99
C GLY A 326 25.29 38.71 3.99
N LYS A 327 25.59 37.49 4.47
CA LYS A 327 26.71 37.22 5.39
C LYS A 327 28.08 37.46 4.74
N GLU A 328 28.20 37.11 3.46
CA GLU A 328 29.42 37.33 2.66
C GLU A 328 29.54 38.78 2.13
N GLY A 329 28.57 39.66 2.44
CA GLY A 329 28.59 41.06 2.01
C GLY A 329 28.28 41.28 0.52
N LEU A 330 27.78 40.27 -0.19
CA LEU A 330 27.38 40.37 -1.60
C LEU A 330 26.07 41.14 -1.80
N MET A 331 25.27 41.25 -0.74
CA MET A 331 24.01 41.99 -0.73
C MET A 331 23.83 42.67 0.62
N ASP A 332 23.02 43.74 0.66
CA ASP A 332 22.70 44.41 1.92
C ASP A 332 22.19 43.40 2.97
N PRO A 333 22.83 43.30 4.15
CA PRO A 333 22.51 42.31 5.18
C PRO A 333 21.06 42.35 5.67
N VAL A 334 20.45 43.55 5.70
CA VAL A 334 19.06 43.71 6.11
C VAL A 334 18.14 43.24 4.99
N LEU A 335 18.34 43.74 3.77
CA LEU A 335 17.55 43.33 2.61
C LEU A 335 17.60 41.82 2.39
N ALA A 336 18.77 41.19 2.54
CA ALA A 336 18.98 39.75 2.38
C ALA A 336 18.06 38.87 3.21
N THR A 337 17.79 39.28 4.45
CA THR A 337 16.93 38.53 5.36
C THR A 337 15.44 38.77 5.11
N TRP A 338 15.07 39.97 4.66
CA TRP A 338 13.67 40.36 4.46
C TRP A 338 13.15 40.09 3.05
N LEU A 339 14.03 39.99 2.06
CA LEU A 339 13.65 39.81 0.65
C LEU A 339 12.78 38.57 0.39
N PRO A 340 13.06 37.36 0.95
CA PRO A 340 12.16 36.21 0.81
C PRO A 340 10.76 36.54 1.34
N ASN A 341 10.67 37.13 2.53
CA ASN A 341 9.38 37.47 3.12
C ASN A 341 8.61 38.50 2.29
N ILE A 342 9.28 39.53 1.78
CA ILE A 342 8.67 40.57 0.94
C ILE A 342 8.16 39.95 -0.36
N LEU A 343 8.98 39.16 -1.04
CA LEU A 343 8.61 38.52 -2.31
C LEU A 343 7.42 37.59 -2.14
N PHE A 344 7.49 36.68 -1.17
CA PHE A 344 6.41 35.75 -0.87
C PHE A 344 5.15 36.49 -0.40
N ALA A 345 5.26 37.54 0.43
CA ALA A 345 4.11 38.32 0.86
C ALA A 345 3.42 39.06 -0.29
N VAL A 346 4.19 39.67 -1.21
CA VAL A 346 3.65 40.35 -2.40
C VAL A 346 2.92 39.35 -3.30
N VAL A 347 3.53 38.19 -3.58
CA VAL A 347 2.90 37.12 -4.37
C VAL A 347 1.62 36.62 -3.68
N GLY A 348 1.68 36.37 -2.37
CA GLY A 348 0.52 35.94 -1.58
C GLY A 348 -0.62 36.95 -1.59
N LEU A 349 -0.30 38.23 -1.47
CA LEU A 349 -1.28 39.31 -1.50
C LEU A 349 -1.94 39.44 -2.88
N ILE A 350 -1.16 39.34 -3.97
CA ILE A 350 -1.69 39.30 -5.33
C ILE A 350 -2.64 38.11 -5.50
N LEU A 351 -2.23 36.91 -5.07
CA LEU A 351 -3.07 35.70 -5.14
C LEU A 351 -4.35 35.85 -4.31
N TYR A 352 -4.25 36.40 -3.09
CA TYR A 352 -5.40 36.68 -2.23
C TYR A 352 -6.39 37.68 -2.86
N LEU A 353 -5.88 38.73 -3.52
CA LEU A 353 -6.74 39.69 -4.24
C LEU A 353 -7.45 39.03 -5.43
N LEU A 354 -6.73 38.19 -6.18
CA LEU A 354 -7.25 37.43 -7.32
C LEU A 354 -8.25 36.33 -6.93
N MET A 355 -8.27 35.89 -5.67
CA MET A 355 -9.28 34.93 -5.19
C MET A 355 -10.70 35.47 -5.47
N ASP A 356 -11.60 34.58 -5.89
CA ASP A 356 -12.99 34.86 -6.29
C ASP A 356 -13.16 35.71 -7.58
N THR A 357 -12.10 35.96 -8.37
CA THR A 357 -12.19 36.64 -9.68
C THR A 357 -12.15 35.67 -10.87
N PRO A 358 -12.71 36.00 -12.05
CA PRO A 358 -12.62 35.14 -13.24
C PRO A 358 -11.18 34.95 -13.75
N ILE A 359 -10.26 35.87 -13.41
CA ILE A 359 -8.83 35.79 -13.74
C ILE A 359 -8.16 34.59 -13.05
N ALA A 360 -8.64 34.20 -11.86
CA ALA A 360 -8.13 33.05 -11.13
C ALA A 360 -8.27 31.72 -11.91
N TYR A 361 -9.25 31.60 -12.81
CA TYR A 361 -9.39 30.42 -13.68
C TYR A 361 -8.24 30.31 -14.70
N ARG A 362 -7.85 31.44 -15.33
CA ARG A 362 -6.68 31.49 -16.24
C ARG A 362 -5.36 31.28 -15.49
N ALA A 363 -5.24 31.87 -14.31
CA ALA A 363 -4.06 31.67 -13.46
C ALA A 363 -3.89 30.19 -13.07
N ARG A 364 -4.99 29.50 -12.69
CA ARG A 364 -4.99 28.06 -12.40
C ARG A 364 -4.47 27.24 -13.58
N GLU A 365 -4.88 27.56 -14.80
CA GLU A 365 -4.43 26.84 -16.00
C GLU A 365 -2.91 27.02 -16.24
N ILE A 366 -2.44 28.27 -16.24
CA ILE A 366 -1.01 28.62 -16.42
C ILE A 366 -0.17 27.97 -15.32
N LEU A 367 -0.58 28.13 -14.06
CA LEU A 367 0.12 27.57 -12.92
C LEU A 367 0.08 26.03 -12.92
N SER A 368 -1.00 25.38 -13.35
CA SER A 368 -1.04 23.91 -13.43
C SER A 368 -0.08 23.36 -14.48
N LYS A 369 0.05 24.04 -15.63
CA LYS A 369 1.03 23.71 -16.68
C LYS A 369 2.45 23.97 -16.19
N PHE A 370 2.69 25.12 -15.55
CA PHE A 370 3.98 25.45 -14.95
C PHE A 370 4.35 24.49 -13.83
N PHE A 371 3.39 24.04 -13.01
CA PHE A 371 3.63 23.15 -11.88
C PHE A 371 4.03 21.75 -12.35
N VAL A 372 3.42 21.22 -13.42
CA VAL A 372 3.85 19.95 -14.04
C VAL A 372 5.26 20.07 -14.60
N VAL A 373 5.57 21.19 -15.26
CA VAL A 373 6.91 21.47 -15.80
C VAL A 373 7.93 21.65 -14.67
N PHE A 374 7.58 22.35 -13.58
CA PHE A 374 8.42 22.56 -12.40
C PHE A 374 8.67 21.27 -11.62
N LEU A 375 7.68 20.37 -11.51
CA LEU A 375 7.84 19.05 -10.91
C LEU A 375 8.80 18.14 -11.70
N ILE A 376 8.94 18.38 -13.00
CA ILE A 376 9.89 17.67 -13.86
C ILE A 376 11.26 18.36 -13.82
N ILE A 377 11.28 19.70 -13.90
CA ILE A 377 12.50 20.50 -14.00
C ILE A 377 13.24 20.61 -12.67
N VAL A 378 12.57 20.74 -11.51
CA VAL A 378 13.29 20.92 -10.23
C VAL A 378 14.08 19.69 -9.80
N PRO A 379 13.55 18.46 -9.86
CA PRO A 379 14.38 17.28 -9.64
C PRO A 379 15.50 17.20 -10.69
N PHE A 380 15.19 17.51 -11.95
CA PHE A 380 16.16 17.47 -13.06
C PHE A 380 17.25 18.55 -12.97
N THR A 381 16.95 19.72 -12.40
CA THR A 381 17.91 20.83 -12.21
C THR A 381 18.71 20.70 -10.92
N PHE A 382 18.13 20.14 -9.85
CA PHE A 382 18.92 19.70 -8.70
C PHE A 382 19.90 18.57 -9.09
N LEU A 383 19.48 17.68 -10.00
CA LEU A 383 20.32 16.65 -10.65
C LEU A 383 21.24 17.19 -11.77
N LEU A 384 21.26 18.50 -12.05
CA LEU A 384 22.16 19.12 -13.03
C LEU A 384 23.00 20.25 -12.42
N SER A 385 22.81 20.52 -11.12
CA SER A 385 23.53 21.58 -10.39
C SER A 385 24.82 21.09 -9.75
N SER A 386 25.28 19.87 -10.06
CA SER A 386 26.60 19.37 -9.64
C SER A 386 27.69 19.59 -10.70
N THR A 387 27.55 20.64 -11.53
CA THR A 387 28.71 21.19 -12.25
C THR A 387 29.64 21.87 -11.25
N GLY A 388 30.42 21.02 -10.58
CA GLY A 388 31.36 21.37 -9.54
C GLY A 388 32.41 22.34 -10.05
N PHE A 389 32.64 23.37 -9.25
CA PHE A 389 33.97 23.97 -9.15
C PHE A 389 34.98 22.84 -8.94
N ALA A 390 36.06 22.83 -9.72
CA ALA A 390 37.10 21.80 -9.65
C ALA A 390 37.55 21.59 -8.21
N GLY A 391 37.27 20.40 -7.65
CA GLY A 391 37.70 20.03 -6.31
C GLY A 391 39.21 19.89 -6.24
N ASP A 392 39.77 20.11 -5.06
CA ASP A 392 41.20 19.91 -4.80
C ASP A 392 41.58 18.43 -4.99
N LEU A 393 42.55 18.15 -5.86
CA LEU A 393 43.15 16.83 -6.03
C LEU A 393 44.11 16.54 -4.86
N LYS A 394 43.74 15.63 -3.95
CA LYS A 394 44.60 15.22 -2.83
C LYS A 394 45.43 14.01 -3.21
N VAL A 395 46.75 14.17 -3.26
CA VAL A 395 47.70 13.10 -3.59
C VAL A 395 48.53 12.77 -2.36
N THR A 396 48.64 11.48 -2.05
CA THR A 396 49.58 10.93 -1.07
C THR A 396 50.46 9.90 -1.78
N ALA A 397 51.77 10.00 -1.63
CA ALA A 397 52.77 9.07 -2.17
C ALA A 397 54.03 9.13 -1.31
N SER A 398 54.79 8.04 -1.29
CA SER A 398 56.06 8.00 -0.54
C SER A 398 57.16 8.81 -1.25
N ILE A 399 57.14 8.81 -2.59
CA ILE A 399 58.09 9.53 -3.44
C ILE A 399 57.31 10.31 -4.50
N ALA A 400 57.61 11.60 -4.66
CA ALA A 400 57.04 12.46 -5.69
C ALA A 400 58.14 13.27 -6.40
N ASN A 401 58.29 13.05 -7.70
CA ASN A 401 59.23 13.78 -8.55
C ASN A 401 58.46 14.73 -9.46
N PHE A 402 58.79 16.02 -9.41
CA PHE A 402 58.17 17.06 -10.21
C PHE A 402 59.02 17.37 -11.44
N SER A 403 58.40 17.40 -12.61
CA SER A 403 58.95 17.93 -13.87
C SER A 403 58.05 19.07 -14.37
N GLU A 404 58.52 19.86 -15.34
CA GLU A 404 57.77 21.04 -15.84
C GLU A 404 56.31 20.73 -16.19
N ASN A 405 56.04 19.61 -16.87
CA ASN A 405 54.70 19.24 -17.35
C ASN A 405 54.19 17.88 -16.81
N SER A 406 54.88 17.26 -15.84
CA SER A 406 54.41 16.00 -15.26
C SER A 406 54.89 15.75 -13.83
N VAL A 407 54.10 15.03 -13.04
CA VAL A 407 54.44 14.59 -11.68
C VAL A 407 54.48 13.06 -11.67
N PHE A 408 55.62 12.49 -11.31
CA PHE A 408 55.80 11.05 -11.14
C PHE A 408 55.72 10.69 -9.66
N LEU A 409 54.87 9.73 -9.32
CA LEU A 409 54.56 9.29 -7.98
C LEU A 409 54.91 7.81 -7.85
N LYS A 410 55.52 7.43 -6.71
CA LYS A 410 55.92 6.04 -6.45
C LYS A 410 55.68 5.64 -4.99
N ASP A 411 55.26 4.38 -4.81
CA ASP A 411 55.07 3.66 -3.56
C ASP A 411 53.97 4.22 -2.63
N GLY A 412 52.93 3.42 -2.37
CA GLY A 412 51.84 3.75 -1.45
C GLY A 412 50.96 4.91 -1.95
N ILE A 413 50.69 4.96 -3.25
CA ILE A 413 50.03 6.10 -3.88
C ILE A 413 48.53 6.02 -3.62
N THR A 414 47.97 7.10 -3.06
CA THR A 414 46.51 7.30 -3.00
C THR A 414 46.18 8.70 -3.53
N VAL A 415 45.35 8.75 -4.57
CA VAL A 415 44.85 9.98 -5.21
C VAL A 415 43.35 10.09 -4.96
N VAL A 416 42.88 11.22 -4.43
CA VAL A 416 41.46 11.44 -4.10
C VAL A 416 40.99 12.76 -4.69
N TRP A 417 39.89 12.72 -5.45
CA TRP A 417 39.19 13.91 -5.98
C TRP A 417 37.69 13.65 -6.00
N ASP A 418 36.89 14.65 -5.62
CA ASP A 418 35.43 14.55 -5.54
C ASP A 418 34.96 13.28 -4.78
N LYS A 419 34.38 12.31 -5.50
CA LYS A 419 33.93 11.00 -4.99
C LYS A 419 34.87 9.85 -5.34
N TYR A 420 35.94 10.13 -6.09
CA TYR A 420 36.85 9.14 -6.63
C TYR A 420 38.09 8.97 -5.75
N ARG A 421 38.51 7.72 -5.55
CA ARG A 421 39.77 7.37 -4.88
C ARG A 421 40.53 6.36 -5.73
N LEU A 422 41.81 6.58 -5.95
CA LEU A 422 42.68 5.72 -6.75
C LEU A 422 43.87 5.29 -5.90
N GLU A 423 44.08 3.99 -5.76
CA GLU A 423 45.23 3.39 -5.07
C GLU A 423 46.07 2.62 -6.10
N CYS A 424 47.40 2.82 -6.13
CA CYS A 424 48.29 2.11 -7.07
C CYS A 424 49.75 2.09 -6.60
N ASP A 425 50.58 1.33 -7.32
CA ASP A 425 52.01 1.20 -7.04
C ASP A 425 52.82 2.35 -7.67
N GLU A 426 52.49 2.72 -8.91
CA GLU A 426 53.11 3.83 -9.66
C GLU A 426 52.03 4.72 -10.31
N ALA A 427 52.24 6.04 -10.37
CA ALA A 427 51.36 6.96 -11.07
C ALA A 427 52.09 8.15 -11.69
N THR A 428 51.63 8.58 -12.87
CA THR A 428 52.13 9.76 -13.59
C THR A 428 50.97 10.71 -13.84
N ALA A 429 51.05 11.93 -13.33
CA ALA A 429 50.09 13.00 -13.60
C ALA A 429 50.66 13.99 -14.62
N THR A 430 49.95 14.26 -15.71
CA THR A 430 50.34 15.26 -16.71
C THR A 430 49.70 16.61 -16.37
N LEU A 431 50.48 17.68 -16.39
CA LEU A 431 50.06 19.05 -16.06
C LEU A 431 49.94 19.92 -17.33
N GLU A 432 48.93 20.80 -17.36
CA GLU A 432 48.74 21.84 -18.37
C GLU A 432 48.31 23.13 -17.64
N ASP A 433 49.08 24.22 -17.77
CA ASP A 433 48.87 25.49 -17.05
C ASP A 433 48.68 25.36 -15.52
N GLY A 434 49.42 24.43 -14.90
CA GLY A 434 49.33 24.16 -13.47
C GLY A 434 48.10 23.34 -13.04
N LYS A 435 47.30 22.84 -13.98
CA LYS A 435 46.16 21.93 -13.74
C LYS A 435 46.47 20.51 -14.20
N VAL A 436 45.95 19.51 -13.50
CA VAL A 436 46.13 18.10 -13.87
C VAL A 436 45.20 17.74 -15.03
N LYS A 437 45.79 17.38 -16.17
CA LYS A 437 45.06 16.97 -17.39
C LYS A 437 44.70 15.49 -17.37
N THR A 438 45.68 14.65 -17.05
CA THR A 438 45.52 13.18 -17.01
C THR A 438 46.30 12.56 -15.86
N VAL A 439 45.79 11.47 -15.30
CA VAL A 439 46.52 10.61 -14.36
C VAL A 439 46.59 9.20 -14.94
N PHE A 440 47.80 8.69 -15.11
CA PHE A 440 48.08 7.32 -15.51
C PHE A 440 48.59 6.53 -14.30
N ALA A 441 47.86 5.52 -13.86
CA ALA A 441 48.22 4.65 -12.76
C ALA A 441 48.55 3.23 -13.26
N PHE A 442 49.55 2.61 -12.66
CA PHE A 442 50.06 1.29 -13.05
C PHE A 442 50.39 0.44 -11.81
N GLY A 443 50.20 -0.88 -11.93
CA GLY A 443 50.44 -1.86 -10.85
C GLY A 443 49.15 -2.43 -10.28
N ASN A 444 49.09 -2.65 -8.96
CA ASN A 444 47.89 -3.08 -8.24
C ASN A 444 46.89 -1.91 -8.11
N VAL A 445 46.24 -1.55 -9.21
CA VAL A 445 45.33 -0.40 -9.24
C VAL A 445 43.98 -0.76 -8.63
N SER A 446 43.59 -0.06 -7.56
CA SER A 446 42.24 -0.09 -6.99
C SER A 446 41.60 1.30 -7.13
N PHE A 447 40.64 1.42 -8.05
CA PHE A 447 39.87 2.66 -8.26
C PHE A 447 38.50 2.53 -7.62
N TYR A 448 38.11 3.55 -6.86
CA TYR A 448 36.85 3.63 -6.16
C TYR A 448 36.04 4.79 -6.74
N ASP A 449 34.80 4.50 -7.15
CA ASP A 449 33.80 5.48 -7.56
C ASP A 449 32.63 5.40 -6.57
N GLY A 450 32.63 6.26 -5.55
CA GLY A 450 31.73 6.13 -4.40
C GLY A 450 31.92 4.79 -3.69
N ASP A 451 30.88 3.95 -3.65
CA ASP A 451 30.91 2.62 -3.03
C ASP A 451 31.49 1.52 -3.94
N ARG A 452 31.76 1.83 -5.21
CA ARG A 452 32.16 0.82 -6.22
C ARG A 452 33.67 0.69 -6.28
N LYS A 453 34.17 -0.53 -6.35
CA LYS A 453 35.61 -0.84 -6.46
C LYS A 453 35.92 -1.52 -7.79
N TYR A 454 36.82 -0.92 -8.55
CA TYR A 454 37.42 -1.45 -9.77
C TYR A 454 38.86 -1.88 -9.45
N VAL A 455 39.18 -3.15 -9.66
CA VAL A 455 40.57 -3.67 -9.52
C VAL A 455 41.14 -3.90 -10.90
N ALA A 456 42.31 -3.34 -11.18
CA ALA A 456 42.92 -3.31 -12.51
C ALA A 456 44.46 -3.34 -12.48
N LYS A 457 45.08 -3.61 -13.63
CA LYS A 457 46.54 -3.57 -13.81
C LYS A 457 47.06 -2.17 -14.17
N SER A 458 46.25 -1.39 -14.89
CA SER A 458 46.53 0.01 -15.20
C SER A 458 45.24 0.78 -15.42
N LEU A 459 45.27 2.08 -15.15
CA LEU A 459 44.15 2.99 -15.28
C LEU A 459 44.60 4.36 -15.78
N THR A 460 43.87 4.92 -16.74
CA THR A 460 44.06 6.30 -17.19
C THR A 460 42.78 7.10 -16.91
N TYR A 461 42.91 8.23 -16.21
CA TYR A 461 41.82 9.16 -15.97
C TYR A 461 42.07 10.48 -16.72
N HIS A 462 41.10 10.93 -17.51
CA HIS A 462 41.12 12.21 -18.21
C HIS A 462 40.21 13.22 -17.49
N PHE A 463 40.79 14.28 -16.92
CA PHE A 463 40.05 15.25 -16.11
C PHE A 463 39.14 16.17 -16.95
N GLU A 464 39.54 16.52 -18.18
CA GLU A 464 38.73 17.38 -19.07
C GLU A 464 37.45 16.71 -19.54
N THR A 465 37.52 15.40 -19.84
CA THR A 465 36.40 14.63 -20.41
C THR A 465 35.71 13.73 -19.39
N SER A 466 36.23 13.65 -18.16
CA SER A 466 35.78 12.70 -17.13
C SER A 466 35.71 11.24 -17.64
N ARG A 467 36.62 10.87 -18.55
CA ARG A 467 36.73 9.53 -19.13
C ARG A 467 37.74 8.68 -18.36
N VAL A 468 37.39 7.42 -18.12
CA VAL A 468 38.26 6.45 -17.44
C VAL A 468 38.50 5.25 -18.34
N LEU A 469 39.77 4.90 -18.54
CA LEU A 469 40.18 3.71 -19.28
C LEU A 469 40.89 2.76 -18.32
N VAL A 470 40.40 1.53 -18.18
CA VAL A 470 40.85 0.55 -17.21
C VAL A 470 41.25 -0.74 -17.93
N VAL A 471 42.44 -1.26 -17.66
CA VAL A 471 42.96 -2.45 -18.35
C VAL A 471 43.06 -3.64 -17.37
N ASN A 472 42.54 -4.80 -17.77
CA ASN A 472 42.35 -6.02 -16.98
C ASN A 472 41.55 -5.81 -15.69
N ALA A 473 40.29 -5.42 -15.85
CA ALA A 473 39.41 -5.02 -14.76
C ALA A 473 38.53 -6.17 -14.23
N LYS A 474 38.35 -6.22 -12.90
CA LYS A 474 37.29 -7.01 -12.23
C LYS A 474 36.32 -6.07 -11.52
N THR A 475 35.01 -6.24 -11.75
CA THR A 475 33.95 -5.44 -11.12
C THR A 475 32.74 -6.29 -10.70
N ILE A 476 31.92 -5.76 -9.79
CA ILE A 476 30.71 -6.41 -9.25
C ILE A 476 29.52 -5.46 -9.39
N TYR A 477 28.47 -5.90 -10.09
CA TYR A 477 27.18 -5.20 -10.18
C TYR A 477 26.15 -5.87 -9.27
N THR A 478 25.17 -5.12 -8.76
CA THR A 478 24.07 -5.69 -7.97
C THR A 478 22.77 -5.64 -8.76
N TYR A 479 22.15 -6.79 -8.96
CA TYR A 479 20.87 -6.99 -9.62
C TYR A 479 19.73 -7.07 -8.60
N ASN A 480 18.69 -6.24 -8.74
CA ASN A 480 17.47 -6.35 -7.91
C ASN A 480 16.34 -7.05 -8.68
N TYR A 481 16.09 -8.32 -8.35
CA TYR A 481 15.01 -9.11 -8.93
C TYR A 481 13.93 -9.46 -7.89
N LYS A 482 12.70 -8.98 -8.12
CA LYS A 482 11.54 -9.27 -7.26
C LYS A 482 11.82 -9.04 -5.75
N GLY A 483 12.64 -8.03 -5.43
CA GLY A 483 13.01 -7.67 -4.05
C GLY A 483 14.23 -8.42 -3.48
N LYS A 484 14.99 -9.18 -4.29
CA LYS A 484 16.28 -9.79 -3.90
C LYS A 484 17.45 -9.12 -4.61
N ASN A 485 18.51 -8.79 -3.86
CA ASN A 485 19.76 -8.25 -4.39
C ASN A 485 20.76 -9.39 -4.67
N VAL A 486 21.19 -9.52 -5.92
CA VAL A 486 22.10 -10.57 -6.41
C VAL A 486 23.36 -9.93 -6.99
N PRO A 487 24.58 -10.35 -6.60
CA PRO A 487 25.81 -9.87 -7.23
C PRO A 487 26.04 -10.53 -8.61
N ILE A 488 26.43 -9.72 -9.59
CA ILE A 488 26.89 -10.13 -10.93
C ILE A 488 28.36 -9.73 -11.03
N TYR A 489 29.24 -10.72 -11.13
CA TYR A 489 30.67 -10.53 -11.35
C TYR A 489 30.95 -10.37 -12.84
N VAL A 490 31.67 -9.31 -13.21
CA VAL A 490 32.11 -9.06 -14.59
C VAL A 490 33.62 -8.84 -14.60
N TYR A 491 34.30 -9.63 -15.41
CA TYR A 491 35.73 -9.52 -15.69
C TYR A 491 35.90 -9.03 -17.13
N GLY A 492 36.94 -8.27 -17.44
CA GLY A 492 37.24 -7.86 -18.82
C GLY A 492 38.68 -7.46 -19.04
N SER A 493 39.18 -7.61 -20.27
CA SER A 493 40.56 -7.25 -20.62
C SER A 493 40.75 -5.73 -20.72
N GLU A 494 39.70 -5.00 -21.09
CA GLU A 494 39.68 -3.55 -21.21
C GLU A 494 38.27 -3.05 -20.86
N MET A 495 38.19 -1.95 -20.12
CA MET A 495 36.94 -1.32 -19.69
C MET A 495 37.05 0.19 -19.88
N GLU A 496 36.13 0.74 -20.67
CA GLU A 496 36.01 2.17 -20.92
C GLU A 496 34.74 2.70 -20.25
N VAL A 497 34.88 3.75 -19.45
CA VAL A 497 33.78 4.41 -18.75
C VAL A 497 33.57 5.79 -19.37
N GLU A 498 32.44 5.97 -20.05
CA GLU A 498 32.04 7.24 -20.65
C GLU A 498 30.85 7.84 -19.90
N ASN A 499 31.03 9.06 -19.40
CA ASN A 499 29.95 9.85 -18.81
C ASN A 499 29.21 10.60 -19.92
N ILE A 500 27.97 10.21 -20.22
CA ILE A 500 27.16 10.83 -21.28
C ILE A 500 26.37 11.99 -20.65
N ASN A 501 26.76 13.26 -20.92
CA ASN A 501 26.11 14.60 -20.79
C ASN A 501 24.85 14.88 -19.91
N ASP A 502 24.38 13.93 -19.11
CA ASP A 502 23.34 14.04 -18.07
C ASP A 502 23.94 13.28 -16.88
N GLU A 503 23.92 13.84 -15.66
CA GLU A 503 24.50 13.27 -14.41
C GLU A 503 23.93 11.89 -13.99
N THR A 504 23.20 11.18 -14.86
CA THR A 504 22.45 9.95 -14.58
C THR A 504 22.71 8.78 -15.54
N LYS A 505 23.55 8.92 -16.58
CA LYS A 505 23.81 7.84 -17.56
C LYS A 505 25.29 7.65 -17.85
N THR A 506 25.95 6.82 -17.06
CA THR A 506 27.28 6.30 -17.38
C THR A 506 27.12 5.08 -18.29
N LYS A 507 27.84 5.05 -19.41
CA LYS A 507 27.95 3.87 -20.29
C LYS A 507 29.31 3.24 -20.03
N ILE A 508 29.31 1.96 -19.68
CA ILE A 508 30.55 1.20 -19.49
C ILE A 508 30.65 0.18 -20.62
N GLU A 509 31.72 0.24 -21.39
CA GLU A 509 32.05 -0.74 -22.43
C GLU A 509 33.19 -1.63 -21.93
N ILE A 510 33.03 -2.94 -22.03
CA ILE A 510 34.00 -3.93 -21.54
C ILE A 510 34.32 -4.90 -22.68
N ARG A 511 35.60 -5.05 -23.03
CA ARG A 511 36.08 -5.94 -24.10
C ARG A 511 36.58 -7.28 -23.53
N ASN A 512 36.32 -8.35 -24.28
CA ASN A 512 36.51 -9.76 -23.93
C ASN A 512 36.03 -10.15 -22.52
N PRO A 513 34.81 -9.78 -22.09
CA PRO A 513 34.42 -10.00 -20.72
C PRO A 513 33.95 -11.42 -20.42
N SER A 514 34.01 -11.79 -19.13
CA SER A 514 33.33 -12.95 -18.58
C SER A 514 32.37 -12.55 -17.46
N ILE A 515 31.16 -13.10 -17.48
CA ILE A 515 30.06 -12.75 -16.55
C ILE A 515 29.59 -13.99 -15.78
N THR A 516 29.38 -13.85 -14.47
CA THR A 516 28.82 -14.92 -13.62
C THR A 516 28.13 -14.35 -12.37
N THR A 517 27.12 -15.04 -11.81
CA THR A 517 26.63 -14.74 -10.44
C THR A 517 27.31 -15.61 -9.38
N CYS A 518 28.25 -16.46 -9.79
CA CYS A 518 28.97 -17.34 -8.89
C CYS A 518 30.12 -16.61 -8.19
N SER A 519 30.14 -16.68 -6.86
CA SER A 519 31.17 -16.08 -6.02
C SER A 519 32.46 -16.88 -5.93
N TYR A 520 32.48 -18.13 -6.44
CA TYR A 520 33.66 -18.99 -6.43
C TYR A 520 34.69 -18.56 -7.48
N GLU A 521 35.96 -18.85 -7.18
CA GLU A 521 37.11 -18.55 -8.04
C GLU A 521 37.04 -19.28 -9.39
N GLU A 522 36.63 -20.56 -9.35
CA GLU A 522 36.20 -21.31 -10.53
C GLU A 522 34.66 -21.35 -10.56
N PRO A 523 34.01 -20.45 -11.32
CA PRO A 523 32.57 -20.40 -11.34
C PRO A 523 31.99 -21.62 -12.07
N HIS A 524 30.95 -22.22 -11.48
CA HIS A 524 30.27 -23.38 -12.09
C HIS A 524 29.68 -23.06 -13.47
N TYR A 525 29.41 -21.79 -13.75
CA TYR A 525 29.04 -21.30 -15.06
C TYR A 525 29.60 -19.89 -15.29
N LEU A 526 29.87 -19.58 -16.55
CA LEU A 526 30.39 -18.31 -17.00
C LEU A 526 29.83 -17.98 -18.38
N ILE A 527 29.53 -16.72 -18.63
CA ILE A 527 29.13 -16.20 -19.92
C ILE A 527 30.34 -15.47 -20.47
N LEU A 528 31.03 -16.06 -21.44
CA LEU A 528 32.10 -15.38 -22.18
C LEU A 528 31.47 -14.50 -23.23
N SER A 529 31.97 -13.30 -23.45
CA SER A 529 31.45 -12.37 -24.45
C SER A 529 32.58 -11.65 -25.16
N GLU A 530 32.31 -11.15 -26.35
CA GLU A 530 33.26 -10.30 -27.08
C GLU A 530 33.25 -8.88 -26.52
N GLU A 531 32.05 -8.32 -26.33
CA GLU A 531 31.85 -7.00 -25.72
C GLU A 531 30.66 -7.04 -24.74
N VAL A 532 30.74 -6.28 -23.66
CA VAL A 532 29.64 -6.01 -22.73
C VAL A 532 29.46 -4.51 -22.58
N TYR A 533 28.22 -4.08 -22.78
CA TYR A 533 27.74 -2.75 -22.52
C TYR A 533 26.92 -2.77 -21.23
N VAL A 534 27.34 -2.01 -20.23
CA VAL A 534 26.56 -1.80 -19.02
C VAL A 534 25.92 -0.43 -19.10
N LEU A 535 24.58 -0.44 -19.14
CA LEU A 535 23.75 0.75 -18.98
C LEU A 535 23.32 0.82 -17.51
N GLU A 536 23.89 1.78 -16.79
CA GLU A 536 23.69 1.90 -15.36
C GLU A 536 22.21 1.93 -14.96
N ASN A 537 21.90 1.21 -13.88
CA ASN A 537 20.55 1.06 -13.31
C ASN A 537 19.49 0.54 -14.30
N LYS A 538 19.90 0.00 -15.44
CA LYS A 538 19.00 -0.51 -16.49
C LYS A 538 19.34 -1.93 -16.92
N TYR A 539 20.38 -2.11 -17.72
CA TYR A 539 20.66 -3.37 -18.43
C TYR A 539 22.16 -3.65 -18.55
N ILE A 540 22.53 -4.93 -18.53
CA ILE A 540 23.81 -5.43 -19.04
C ILE A 540 23.51 -6.10 -20.37
N ILE A 541 24.18 -5.65 -21.43
CA ILE A 541 24.04 -6.16 -22.80
C ILE A 541 25.39 -6.75 -23.19
N ALA A 542 25.46 -8.06 -23.41
CA ALA A 542 26.66 -8.73 -23.89
C ALA A 542 26.46 -9.19 -25.34
N THR A 543 27.45 -9.01 -26.20
CA THR A 543 27.41 -9.42 -27.61
C THR A 543 28.29 -10.65 -27.84
N ASN A 544 27.94 -11.45 -28.85
CA ASN A 544 28.67 -12.66 -29.25
C ASN A 544 29.10 -13.52 -28.06
N SER A 545 28.13 -13.81 -27.20
CA SER A 545 28.36 -14.47 -25.93
C SER A 545 28.22 -15.99 -25.99
N PHE A 546 28.86 -16.72 -25.09
CA PHE A 546 28.78 -18.17 -24.94
C PHE A 546 28.57 -18.52 -23.47
N LEU A 547 27.48 -19.23 -23.16
CA LEU A 547 27.31 -19.84 -21.85
C LEU A 547 28.16 -21.10 -21.76
N VAL A 548 29.09 -21.08 -20.82
CA VAL A 548 29.95 -22.20 -20.46
C VAL A 548 29.52 -22.67 -19.08
N VAL A 549 29.23 -23.96 -18.93
CA VAL A 549 28.92 -24.57 -17.64
C VAL A 549 29.94 -25.67 -17.39
N LEU A 550 30.60 -25.64 -16.24
CA LEU A 550 31.67 -26.58 -15.87
C LEU A 550 32.76 -26.71 -16.96
N GLY A 551 33.14 -25.59 -17.57
CA GLY A 551 34.16 -25.55 -18.62
C GLY A 551 33.70 -26.01 -20.01
N VAL A 552 32.45 -26.46 -20.17
CA VAL A 552 31.90 -26.89 -21.46
C VAL A 552 31.03 -25.78 -22.05
N PRO A 553 31.33 -25.27 -23.27
CA PRO A 553 30.45 -24.32 -23.95
C PRO A 553 29.16 -25.03 -24.36
N ILE A 554 28.04 -24.61 -23.79
CA ILE A 554 26.73 -25.23 -24.03
C ILE A 554 25.99 -24.51 -25.14
N PHE A 555 25.95 -23.17 -25.10
CA PHE A 555 25.07 -22.42 -25.99
C PHE A 555 25.60 -21.02 -26.36
N PRO A 556 25.56 -20.62 -27.66
CA PRO A 556 25.88 -19.28 -28.10
C PRO A 556 24.69 -18.31 -27.98
N TYR A 557 24.96 -17.09 -27.53
CA TYR A 557 24.03 -15.96 -27.42
C TYR A 557 24.55 -14.81 -28.30
N PRO A 558 23.96 -14.54 -29.47
CA PRO A 558 24.37 -13.41 -30.32
C PRO A 558 24.30 -12.07 -29.58
N VAL A 559 23.24 -11.90 -28.78
CA VAL A 559 23.07 -10.82 -27.82
C VAL A 559 22.47 -11.43 -26.55
N PHE A 560 23.00 -11.05 -25.40
CA PHE A 560 22.52 -11.43 -24.08
C PHE A 560 22.14 -10.16 -23.34
N VAL A 561 20.87 -10.02 -22.94
CA VAL A 561 20.43 -8.84 -22.18
C VAL A 561 19.86 -9.27 -20.83
N THR A 562 20.46 -8.78 -19.76
CA THR A 562 19.89 -8.94 -18.40
C THR A 562 19.59 -7.58 -17.78
N ALA A 563 18.46 -7.46 -17.10
CA ALA A 563 18.11 -6.25 -16.37
C ALA A 563 18.97 -6.14 -15.10
N LEU A 564 19.33 -4.92 -14.70
CA LEU A 564 19.85 -4.61 -13.37
C LEU A 564 18.70 -4.26 -12.40
N GLN A 565 17.55 -3.84 -12.94
CA GLN A 565 16.30 -3.58 -12.21
C GLN A 565 15.09 -4.00 -13.06
N GLY A 566 14.14 -4.75 -12.48
CA GLY A 566 12.89 -5.12 -13.16
C GLY A 566 12.96 -6.41 -13.99
N GLU A 567 12.02 -6.58 -14.94
CA GLU A 567 12.02 -7.70 -15.89
C GLU A 567 13.02 -7.44 -17.03
N PRO A 568 13.65 -8.49 -17.61
CA PRO A 568 14.53 -8.34 -18.76
C PRO A 568 13.77 -7.74 -19.96
N PRO A 569 14.38 -6.81 -20.72
CA PRO A 569 13.72 -6.11 -21.82
C PRO A 569 13.57 -6.99 -23.06
N TYR A 570 14.29 -8.11 -23.11
CA TYR A 570 14.24 -9.10 -24.16
C TYR A 570 14.39 -10.50 -23.54
N SER A 571 13.66 -11.48 -24.06
CA SER A 571 13.85 -12.90 -23.74
C SER A 571 13.60 -13.74 -24.99
N LEU A 572 14.58 -14.51 -25.45
CA LEU A 572 14.38 -15.52 -26.50
C LEU A 572 14.31 -16.93 -25.92
N THR A 573 13.31 -17.70 -26.36
CA THR A 573 13.10 -19.10 -26.00
C THR A 573 12.94 -19.94 -27.25
N PHE A 574 13.68 -21.04 -27.33
CA PHE A 574 13.50 -22.03 -28.37
C PHE A 574 13.04 -23.34 -27.74
N THR A 575 12.14 -24.02 -28.46
CA THR A 575 11.63 -25.35 -28.12
C THR A 575 11.84 -26.23 -29.34
N LEU A 576 12.66 -27.27 -29.18
CA LEU A 576 12.98 -28.29 -30.16
C LEU A 576 12.32 -29.60 -29.71
N GLY A 577 11.68 -30.32 -30.61
CA GLY A 577 11.02 -31.60 -30.31
C GLY A 577 10.01 -31.94 -31.39
N ASN A 578 8.86 -32.51 -31.01
CA ASN A 578 7.78 -32.80 -31.99
C ASN A 578 7.28 -31.56 -32.73
N THR A 579 7.49 -30.37 -32.16
CA THR A 579 7.27 -29.10 -32.84
C THR A 579 8.46 -28.17 -32.62
N PHE A 580 8.94 -27.54 -33.69
CA PHE A 580 9.87 -26.42 -33.57
C PHE A 580 9.09 -25.18 -33.11
N GLY A 581 9.50 -24.58 -32.00
CA GLY A 581 8.92 -23.40 -31.42
C GLY A 581 10.00 -22.36 -31.16
N VAL A 582 9.79 -21.13 -31.61
CA VAL A 582 10.57 -19.96 -31.22
C VAL A 582 9.60 -19.01 -30.54
N SER A 583 10.02 -18.37 -29.45
CA SER A 583 9.25 -17.34 -28.75
C SER A 583 10.19 -16.25 -28.25
N GLN A 584 10.05 -15.06 -28.80
CA GLN A 584 10.77 -13.85 -28.41
C GLN A 584 9.83 -13.00 -27.57
N THR A 585 10.30 -12.37 -26.50
CA THR A 585 9.49 -11.44 -25.72
C THR A 585 10.25 -10.15 -25.50
N PHE A 586 9.60 -9.02 -25.73
CA PHE A 586 10.13 -7.68 -25.54
C PHE A 586 9.37 -7.00 -24.41
N ALA A 587 10.05 -6.49 -23.38
CA ALA A 587 9.43 -5.70 -22.32
C ALA A 587 9.93 -4.25 -22.39
N PHE A 588 9.01 -3.29 -22.39
CA PHE A 588 9.33 -1.87 -22.55
C PHE A 588 8.27 -0.98 -21.90
N ASN A 589 8.68 0.23 -21.51
CA ASN A 589 7.80 1.20 -20.85
C ASN A 589 7.43 2.34 -21.81
N VAL A 590 6.14 2.69 -21.89
CA VAL A 590 5.62 3.78 -22.74
C VAL A 590 4.69 4.68 -21.91
N ASN A 591 5.03 5.95 -21.69
CA ASN A 591 4.16 6.93 -21.01
C ASN A 591 3.49 6.41 -19.72
N ASN A 592 4.28 5.74 -18.86
CA ASN A 592 3.87 5.06 -17.61
C ASN A 592 3.13 3.71 -17.77
N TRP A 593 3.12 3.10 -18.95
CA TRP A 593 2.57 1.77 -19.18
C TRP A 593 3.71 0.76 -19.25
N ASN A 594 3.60 -0.32 -18.47
CA ASN A 594 4.53 -1.45 -18.55
C ASN A 594 4.01 -2.41 -19.62
N ALA A 595 4.67 -2.45 -20.78
CA ALA A 595 4.26 -3.24 -21.93
C ALA A 595 5.19 -4.43 -22.18
N LYS A 596 4.64 -5.51 -22.73
CA LYS A 596 5.29 -6.79 -23.03
C LYS A 596 4.77 -7.33 -24.36
N LEU A 597 5.63 -7.57 -25.33
CA LEU A 597 5.31 -8.14 -26.63
C LEU A 597 6.00 -9.50 -26.79
N THR A 598 5.25 -10.59 -26.76
CA THR A 598 5.71 -11.94 -27.09
C THR A 598 5.38 -12.27 -28.55
N LEU A 599 6.38 -12.69 -29.33
CA LEU A 599 6.31 -13.15 -30.70
C LEU A 599 6.81 -14.60 -30.77
N GLY A 600 5.93 -15.55 -31.01
CA GLY A 600 6.27 -16.94 -31.28
C GLY A 600 5.84 -17.42 -32.67
N ILE A 601 6.28 -18.62 -33.05
CA ILE A 601 5.97 -19.21 -34.38
C ILE A 601 4.47 -19.32 -34.59
N ASP A 602 3.77 -19.84 -33.59
CA ASP A 602 2.33 -20.06 -33.65
C ASP A 602 1.55 -19.06 -32.80
N ASN A 603 2.21 -18.13 -32.09
CA ASN A 603 1.49 -17.20 -31.22
C ASN A 603 2.10 -15.79 -31.20
N ILE A 604 1.28 -14.77 -31.04
CA ILE A 604 1.70 -13.39 -30.85
C ILE A 604 0.92 -12.87 -29.64
N MET A 605 1.53 -12.14 -28.72
CA MET A 605 0.87 -11.57 -27.56
C MET A 605 1.47 -10.21 -27.21
N PHE A 606 0.69 -9.15 -27.24
CA PHE A 606 1.01 -7.87 -26.65
C PHE A 606 0.24 -7.72 -25.33
N GLN A 607 0.88 -7.26 -24.27
CA GLN A 607 0.28 -7.02 -22.96
C GLN A 607 0.78 -5.67 -22.44
N ALA A 608 -0.09 -4.83 -21.88
CA ALA A 608 0.30 -3.57 -21.28
C ALA A 608 -0.57 -3.25 -20.06
N ASN A 609 0.07 -2.88 -18.95
CA ASN A 609 -0.61 -2.50 -17.71
C ASN A 609 -0.53 -0.99 -17.48
N ASP A 610 -1.64 -0.37 -17.07
CA ASP A 610 -1.68 1.05 -16.67
C ASP A 610 -1.30 1.26 -15.19
N ASN A 611 -1.21 2.53 -14.76
CA ASN A 611 -0.91 2.93 -13.37
C ASN A 611 -1.94 2.47 -12.31
N ILE A 612 -3.08 1.92 -12.72
CA ILE A 612 -4.16 1.39 -11.86
C ILE A 612 -4.18 -0.16 -11.96
N ASN A 613 -3.13 -0.79 -12.50
CA ASN A 613 -3.01 -2.23 -12.75
C ASN A 613 -4.13 -2.80 -13.64
N LYS A 614 -4.72 -2.00 -14.53
CA LYS A 614 -5.66 -2.51 -15.52
C LYS A 614 -4.91 -3.15 -16.68
N LEU A 615 -5.28 -4.41 -16.96
CA LEU A 615 -4.66 -5.24 -17.97
C LEU A 615 -5.22 -4.93 -19.36
N ASN A 616 -4.35 -4.53 -20.28
CA ASN A 616 -4.60 -4.54 -21.71
C ASN A 616 -3.80 -5.67 -22.34
N LYS A 617 -4.40 -6.49 -23.20
CA LYS A 617 -3.79 -7.69 -23.77
C LYS A 617 -4.35 -8.00 -25.15
N VAL A 618 -3.51 -8.10 -26.17
CA VAL A 618 -3.85 -8.63 -27.49
C VAL A 618 -3.07 -9.92 -27.67
N SER A 619 -3.66 -11.01 -28.12
CA SER A 619 -2.95 -12.25 -28.40
C SER A 619 -3.62 -13.06 -29.48
N TYR A 620 -2.83 -13.76 -30.27
CA TYR A 620 -3.25 -14.67 -31.32
C TYR A 620 -2.46 -15.97 -31.17
N ASP A 621 -3.11 -17.11 -31.34
CA ASP A 621 -2.50 -18.44 -31.32
C ASP A 621 -3.09 -19.25 -32.49
N LEU A 622 -2.24 -19.52 -33.48
CA LEU A 622 -2.54 -20.21 -34.73
C LEU A 622 -2.90 -21.68 -34.50
N LYS A 623 -2.21 -22.36 -33.57
CA LYS A 623 -2.45 -23.80 -33.28
C LYS A 623 -3.76 -24.02 -32.54
N ALA A 624 -4.11 -23.11 -31.64
CA ALA A 624 -5.35 -23.17 -30.87
C ALA A 624 -6.54 -22.47 -31.55
N ASP A 625 -6.36 -21.97 -32.78
CA ASP A 625 -7.31 -21.10 -33.50
C ASP A 625 -7.92 -20.05 -32.56
N LYS A 626 -7.05 -19.36 -31.81
CA LYS A 626 -7.44 -18.52 -30.68
C LYS A 626 -6.95 -17.09 -30.88
N PHE A 627 -7.87 -16.14 -30.92
CA PHE A 627 -7.58 -14.72 -30.93
C PHE A 627 -8.21 -14.07 -29.69
N GLU A 628 -7.46 -13.35 -28.87
CA GLU A 628 -7.94 -12.63 -27.71
C GLU A 628 -7.47 -11.18 -27.74
N PHE A 629 -8.35 -10.22 -27.52
CA PHE A 629 -8.02 -8.81 -27.42
C PHE A 629 -8.78 -8.21 -26.26
N THR A 630 -8.06 -7.60 -25.33
CA THR A 630 -8.54 -6.96 -24.12
C THR A 630 -7.97 -5.55 -24.12
N LEU A 631 -8.77 -4.54 -24.45
CA LEU A 631 -8.45 -3.15 -24.18
C LEU A 631 -9.49 -2.64 -23.22
N PHE A 632 -9.13 -2.50 -21.94
CA PHE A 632 -10.10 -2.15 -20.92
C PHE A 632 -10.92 -0.92 -21.34
N PRO A 633 -12.26 -0.98 -21.34
CA PRO A 633 -13.11 -2.03 -20.73
C PRO A 633 -13.50 -3.21 -21.63
N LEU A 634 -13.07 -3.27 -22.89
CA LEU A 634 -13.42 -4.33 -23.85
C LEU A 634 -12.49 -5.56 -23.72
N THR A 635 -13.07 -6.73 -23.89
CA THR A 635 -12.45 -8.05 -24.03
C THR A 635 -13.13 -8.75 -25.19
N TYR A 636 -12.38 -9.45 -26.01
CA TYR A 636 -12.83 -10.29 -27.10
C TYR A 636 -11.93 -11.52 -27.08
N ARG A 637 -12.49 -12.71 -27.28
CA ARG A 637 -11.77 -13.97 -27.33
C ARG A 637 -12.50 -14.93 -28.26
N TYR A 638 -11.93 -15.16 -29.42
CA TYR A 638 -12.26 -16.26 -30.29
C TYR A 638 -11.38 -17.48 -29.96
N SER A 639 -11.94 -18.69 -29.88
CA SER A 639 -11.19 -19.95 -29.74
C SER A 639 -12.06 -21.13 -30.18
N ASN A 640 -11.55 -22.02 -31.04
CA ASN A 640 -12.26 -23.25 -31.45
C ASN A 640 -13.72 -23.00 -31.90
N LYS A 641 -13.95 -22.04 -32.81
CA LYS A 641 -15.30 -21.62 -33.28
C LYS A 641 -16.21 -21.02 -32.20
N THR A 642 -15.70 -20.79 -30.99
CA THR A 642 -16.41 -20.09 -29.94
C THR A 642 -15.99 -18.62 -29.92
N VAL A 643 -16.95 -17.71 -29.82
CA VAL A 643 -16.70 -16.25 -29.75
C VAL A 643 -17.17 -15.75 -28.40
N TYR A 644 -16.24 -15.31 -27.58
CA TYR A 644 -16.50 -14.60 -26.34
C TYR A 644 -16.19 -13.11 -26.53
N TYR A 645 -17.02 -12.23 -26.00
CA TYR A 645 -16.72 -10.81 -25.91
C TYR A 645 -17.28 -10.27 -24.61
N LYS A 646 -16.57 -9.37 -23.94
CA LYS A 646 -16.98 -8.70 -22.71
C LYS A 646 -16.60 -7.23 -22.76
N TYR A 647 -17.56 -6.33 -22.74
CA TYR A 647 -17.35 -4.92 -22.41
C TYR A 647 -17.69 -4.73 -20.93
N ASP A 648 -16.78 -4.15 -20.13
CA ASP A 648 -16.88 -4.03 -18.67
C ASP A 648 -16.87 -2.56 -18.21
N GLY A 649 -17.94 -1.83 -18.55
CA GLY A 649 -18.17 -0.43 -18.22
C GLY A 649 -19.42 -0.23 -17.33
N ILE A 650 -20.01 0.97 -17.37
CA ILE A 650 -21.32 1.25 -16.75
C ILE A 650 -22.41 0.31 -17.31
N ILE A 651 -22.23 -0.11 -18.55
CA ILE A 651 -22.91 -1.24 -19.17
C ILE A 651 -21.87 -2.36 -19.20
N TYR A 652 -22.22 -3.53 -18.69
CA TYR A 652 -21.47 -4.76 -18.94
C TYR A 652 -22.18 -5.54 -20.05
N LEU A 653 -21.44 -5.97 -21.06
CA LEU A 653 -21.96 -6.72 -22.21
C LEU A 653 -21.02 -7.89 -22.44
N GLU A 654 -21.45 -9.08 -22.04
CA GLU A 654 -20.73 -10.34 -22.10
C GLU A 654 -21.46 -11.32 -23.03
N GLY A 655 -20.96 -11.55 -24.24
CA GLY A 655 -21.45 -12.58 -25.13
C GLY A 655 -20.54 -13.80 -25.13
N ASN A 656 -21.13 -14.99 -25.21
CA ASN A 656 -20.41 -16.23 -25.42
C ASN A 656 -21.19 -17.10 -26.42
N TYR A 657 -20.66 -17.19 -27.63
CA TYR A 657 -21.16 -18.02 -28.72
C TYR A 657 -20.39 -19.34 -28.68
N LEU A 658 -21.05 -20.46 -28.31
CA LEU A 658 -20.42 -21.78 -28.25
C LEU A 658 -20.77 -22.63 -29.48
N SER A 659 -22.02 -22.54 -29.96
CA SER A 659 -22.51 -23.19 -31.20
C SER A 659 -23.81 -22.53 -31.69
N ASP A 660 -24.29 -22.91 -32.87
CA ASP A 660 -25.52 -22.38 -33.51
C ASP A 660 -26.79 -22.55 -32.66
N THR A 661 -26.78 -23.50 -31.72
CA THR A 661 -27.88 -23.81 -30.79
C THR A 661 -27.61 -23.37 -29.35
N ASN A 662 -26.39 -22.90 -29.05
CA ASN A 662 -25.94 -22.61 -27.69
C ASN A 662 -25.08 -21.35 -27.68
N TYR A 663 -25.75 -20.21 -27.68
CA TYR A 663 -25.15 -18.90 -27.49
C TYR A 663 -25.90 -18.17 -26.39
N TYR A 664 -25.19 -17.45 -25.53
CA TYR A 664 -25.83 -16.57 -24.56
C TYR A 664 -25.15 -15.21 -24.57
N GLN A 665 -25.96 -14.17 -24.48
CA GLN A 665 -25.51 -12.80 -24.39
C GLN A 665 -26.08 -12.22 -23.09
N ARG A 666 -25.18 -11.79 -22.23
CA ARG A 666 -25.45 -11.16 -20.95
C ARG A 666 -25.16 -9.69 -21.10
N ILE A 667 -26.22 -8.89 -21.12
CA ILE A 667 -26.12 -7.45 -21.16
C ILE A 667 -26.74 -6.96 -19.86
N GLY A 668 -25.96 -6.28 -19.04
CA GLY A 668 -26.44 -5.71 -17.78
C GLY A 668 -25.87 -4.32 -17.56
N LEU A 669 -26.51 -3.55 -16.71
CA LEU A 669 -26.00 -2.25 -16.31
C LEU A 669 -25.27 -2.43 -14.98
N SER A 670 -23.96 -2.23 -14.99
CA SER A 670 -23.20 -2.01 -13.77
C SER A 670 -23.31 -0.52 -13.40
N LEU A 671 -24.50 -0.11 -12.98
CA LEU A 671 -24.61 1.07 -12.15
C LEU A 671 -24.42 0.61 -10.73
N GLN A 672 -23.31 0.98 -10.11
CA GLN A 672 -23.23 0.98 -8.66
C GLN A 672 -24.20 2.03 -8.03
N ASN A 673 -25.33 2.37 -8.69
CA ASN A 673 -26.30 3.36 -8.25
C ASN A 673 -27.72 3.13 -8.85
N ALA A 674 -28.77 3.25 -8.02
CA ALA A 674 -30.12 2.73 -8.28
C ALA A 674 -31.03 3.46 -9.33
N ASN A 675 -30.55 4.43 -10.11
CA ASN A 675 -31.39 5.39 -10.87
C ASN A 675 -31.07 5.53 -12.39
N ALA A 676 -31.19 4.50 -13.23
CA ALA A 676 -31.06 4.68 -14.70
C ALA A 676 -32.27 4.16 -15.50
N GLN A 677 -32.71 4.93 -16.51
CA GLN A 677 -33.75 4.56 -17.49
C GLN A 677 -33.13 4.28 -18.86
N LEU A 678 -33.70 3.34 -19.63
CA LEU A 678 -33.14 2.92 -20.92
C LEU A 678 -34.24 2.76 -22.00
N TYR A 679 -34.14 3.52 -23.09
CA TYR A 679 -35.10 3.57 -24.20
C TYR A 679 -34.50 2.96 -25.48
N PHE A 680 -35.28 2.15 -26.20
CA PHE A 680 -34.92 1.58 -27.50
C PHE A 680 -36.05 1.73 -28.53
N LYS A 681 -35.70 2.03 -29.79
CA LYS A 681 -36.61 2.07 -30.95
C LYS A 681 -36.11 1.19 -32.13
N PRO A 682 -36.16 -0.14 -32.03
CA PRO A 682 -35.76 -1.02 -33.13
C PRO A 682 -36.76 -1.01 -34.30
N HIS A 683 -36.31 -0.87 -35.55
CA HIS A 683 -37.19 -1.03 -36.71
C HIS A 683 -37.20 -2.51 -37.14
N ILE A 684 -38.38 -3.11 -37.30
CA ILE A 684 -38.58 -4.51 -37.67
C ILE A 684 -39.19 -4.54 -39.07
N MET A 685 -38.59 -5.29 -39.99
CA MET A 685 -39.14 -5.52 -41.33
C MET A 685 -39.89 -6.85 -41.40
N TYR A 686 -41.06 -6.83 -42.01
CA TYR A 686 -41.84 -8.01 -42.37
C TYR A 686 -42.51 -7.74 -43.72
N ASP A 687 -42.46 -8.72 -44.62
CA ASP A 687 -42.97 -8.61 -46.01
C ASP A 687 -42.47 -7.35 -46.75
N ALA A 688 -41.16 -7.09 -46.65
CA ALA A 688 -40.43 -5.99 -47.28
C ALA A 688 -40.87 -4.54 -46.90
N ARG A 689 -41.71 -4.35 -45.89
CA ARG A 689 -42.00 -3.03 -45.29
C ARG A 689 -41.32 -2.87 -43.93
N LEU A 690 -40.71 -1.70 -43.70
CA LEU A 690 -40.11 -1.29 -42.42
C LEU A 690 -41.20 -0.81 -41.44
N THR A 691 -41.16 -1.28 -40.20
CA THR A 691 -42.07 -0.84 -39.12
C THR A 691 -41.27 -0.54 -37.85
N ASP A 692 -41.59 0.55 -37.16
CA ASP A 692 -40.80 1.11 -36.05
C ASP A 692 -41.23 0.48 -34.72
N THR A 693 -40.54 -0.53 -34.24
CA THR A 693 -40.78 -1.06 -32.89
C THR A 693 -40.08 -0.23 -31.81
N ILE A 694 -40.69 -0.14 -30.65
CA ILE A 694 -40.31 0.66 -29.49
C ILE A 694 -40.28 -0.28 -28.29
N VAL A 695 -39.10 -0.48 -27.71
CA VAL A 695 -38.89 -1.25 -26.50
C VAL A 695 -38.43 -0.30 -25.40
N SER A 696 -39.19 -0.21 -24.34
CA SER A 696 -38.89 0.67 -23.20
C SER A 696 -38.77 -0.17 -21.93
N ILE A 697 -37.63 -0.02 -21.24
CA ILE A 697 -37.37 -0.66 -19.95
C ILE A 697 -37.16 0.45 -18.93
N ASN A 698 -38.03 0.50 -17.94
CA ASN A 698 -37.98 1.46 -16.85
C ASN A 698 -38.09 0.71 -15.52
N GLY A 699 -37.00 0.67 -14.74
CA GLY A 699 -37.02 0.06 -13.40
C GLY A 699 -35.71 0.15 -12.63
N GLY A 700 -35.80 0.21 -11.30
CA GLY A 700 -34.70 0.40 -10.35
C GLY A 700 -35.17 0.37 -8.89
N VAL A 701 -34.23 0.35 -7.94
CA VAL A 701 -34.54 0.45 -6.49
C VAL A 701 -34.96 1.90 -6.20
N ARG A 702 -36.24 2.12 -5.85
CA ARG A 702 -36.86 3.46 -5.78
C ARG A 702 -36.73 4.17 -4.42
N ASN A 703 -36.73 3.48 -3.28
CA ASN A 703 -36.69 4.16 -1.99
C ASN A 703 -36.12 3.30 -0.83
N VAL A 704 -35.30 3.93 0.01
CA VAL A 704 -34.80 3.46 1.31
C VAL A 704 -34.91 4.65 2.30
N SER A 705 -35.70 4.56 3.38
CA SER A 705 -35.95 5.68 4.31
C SER A 705 -36.10 5.28 5.79
N PHE A 706 -35.80 6.20 6.74
CA PHE A 706 -35.56 5.97 8.19
C PHE A 706 -36.31 6.96 9.13
N VAL A 707 -36.18 6.74 10.45
CA VAL A 707 -37.02 7.24 11.59
C VAL A 707 -36.70 8.66 12.12
N ILE A 708 -37.74 9.43 12.51
CA ILE A 708 -37.67 10.82 13.04
C ILE A 708 -38.55 10.97 14.31
N LEU A 709 -38.15 10.38 15.46
CA LEU A 709 -38.77 10.49 16.81
C LEU A 709 -40.21 9.91 17.06
N ASP A 710 -40.37 9.22 18.20
CA ASP A 710 -41.53 8.61 18.91
C ASP A 710 -42.75 8.01 18.16
N ALA A 711 -42.80 8.03 16.83
CA ALA A 711 -43.69 7.19 16.02
C ALA A 711 -42.93 6.70 14.77
N ASN A 712 -42.20 5.59 14.94
CA ASN A 712 -41.22 5.06 13.99
C ASN A 712 -41.88 4.44 12.74
N ARG A 713 -41.80 5.11 11.58
CA ARG A 713 -42.16 4.54 10.26
C ARG A 713 -40.97 4.49 9.29
N LEU A 714 -40.81 3.37 8.57
CA LEU A 714 -39.89 3.13 7.45
C LEU A 714 -40.69 2.56 6.26
N ASN A 715 -40.25 2.83 5.03
CA ASN A 715 -40.89 2.33 3.83
C ASN A 715 -39.82 2.01 2.78
N PHE A 716 -40.01 0.93 2.02
CA PHE A 716 -39.09 0.47 0.98
C PHE A 716 -39.82 0.24 -0.34
N SER A 717 -39.24 0.77 -1.43
CA SER A 717 -39.84 0.72 -2.76
C SER A 717 -38.91 0.29 -3.94
N PHE A 718 -39.33 -0.61 -4.83
CA PHE A 718 -38.73 -1.27 -6.01
C PHE A 718 -39.80 -1.54 -7.09
N ASP A 719 -39.60 -0.97 -8.29
CA ASP A 719 -40.54 -1.13 -9.40
C ASP A 719 -39.82 -1.45 -10.70
N ASN A 720 -40.44 -2.32 -11.50
CA ASN A 720 -40.03 -2.64 -12.87
C ASN A 720 -41.20 -2.52 -13.87
N ASN A 721 -40.96 -1.88 -15.00
CA ASN A 721 -41.90 -1.69 -16.10
C ASN A 721 -41.18 -1.91 -17.43
N LEU A 722 -41.58 -2.95 -18.15
CA LEU A 722 -41.05 -3.34 -19.45
C LEU A 722 -42.20 -3.26 -20.46
N GLN A 723 -42.08 -2.41 -21.48
CA GLN A 723 -43.11 -2.16 -22.48
C GLN A 723 -42.52 -2.25 -23.90
N LEU A 724 -43.11 -3.11 -24.71
CA LEU A 724 -42.79 -3.38 -26.11
C LEU A 724 -43.96 -2.88 -26.97
N ARG A 725 -43.73 -2.09 -28.02
CA ARG A 725 -44.76 -1.51 -28.91
C ARG A 725 -44.25 -1.44 -30.35
N THR A 726 -44.93 -2.04 -31.32
CA THR A 726 -44.58 -1.89 -32.74
C THR A 726 -45.36 -0.73 -33.41
N ASP A 727 -44.72 0.16 -34.17
CA ASP A 727 -45.36 1.19 -35.03
C ASP A 727 -45.21 0.79 -36.51
N GLY A 728 -46.19 0.08 -37.03
CA GLY A 728 -46.32 -0.27 -38.43
C GLY A 728 -46.92 -1.67 -38.63
N TYR A 729 -47.64 -1.85 -39.74
CA TYR A 729 -48.56 -2.96 -39.92
C TYR A 729 -47.87 -4.23 -40.41
N LEU A 730 -47.96 -5.31 -39.62
CA LEU A 730 -47.34 -6.61 -39.90
C LEU A 730 -48.31 -7.69 -40.42
N THR A 731 -49.61 -7.42 -40.53
CA THR A 731 -50.61 -8.43 -40.95
C THR A 731 -51.77 -7.81 -41.74
N SER A 732 -52.52 -8.64 -42.48
CA SER A 732 -53.78 -8.29 -43.16
C SER A 732 -54.93 -7.84 -42.22
N LEU A 733 -54.66 -7.75 -40.91
CA LEU A 733 -55.57 -7.28 -39.87
C LEU A 733 -55.26 -5.85 -39.36
N GLU A 734 -54.29 -5.14 -39.94
CA GLU A 734 -54.01 -3.70 -39.67
C GLU A 734 -53.90 -3.31 -38.17
N ARG A 735 -53.16 -4.04 -37.32
CA ARG A 735 -52.99 -3.65 -35.90
C ARG A 735 -51.58 -3.79 -35.34
N ASN A 736 -51.19 -2.83 -34.51
CA ASN A 736 -49.97 -2.83 -33.70
C ASN A 736 -50.08 -3.83 -32.53
N TRP A 737 -49.02 -4.56 -32.21
CA TRP A 737 -48.97 -5.42 -31.02
C TRP A 737 -48.08 -4.82 -29.94
N VAL A 738 -48.54 -4.91 -28.69
CA VAL A 738 -47.91 -4.27 -27.53
C VAL A 738 -47.87 -5.28 -26.39
N SER A 739 -46.65 -5.59 -25.93
CA SER A 739 -46.43 -6.53 -24.82
C SER A 739 -45.87 -5.76 -23.63
N VAL A 740 -46.58 -5.85 -22.50
CA VAL A 740 -46.28 -5.07 -21.30
C VAL A 740 -46.15 -5.99 -20.10
N TYR A 741 -45.00 -5.86 -19.43
CA TYR A 741 -44.65 -6.58 -18.22
C TYR A 741 -44.41 -5.57 -17.11
N ARG A 742 -45.16 -5.70 -16.01
CA ARG A 742 -45.04 -4.81 -14.85
C ARG A 742 -44.94 -5.62 -13.57
N GLY A 743 -44.01 -5.24 -12.70
CA GLY A 743 -43.89 -5.74 -11.33
C GLY A 743 -43.60 -4.58 -10.36
N SER A 744 -44.30 -4.53 -9.23
CA SER A 744 -44.22 -3.43 -8.27
C SER A 744 -44.29 -3.94 -6.82
N TYR A 745 -43.23 -3.77 -6.03
CA TYR A 745 -42.97 -4.70 -4.93
C TYR A 745 -42.83 -4.11 -3.51
N ASN A 746 -43.77 -3.30 -2.97
CA ASN A 746 -43.33 -2.30 -1.96
C ASN A 746 -44.10 -2.09 -0.65
N LEU A 747 -43.28 -1.76 0.36
CA LEU A 747 -43.37 -1.93 1.82
C LEU A 747 -43.48 -0.52 2.48
N ASN A 748 -44.40 -0.10 3.37
CA ASN A 748 -44.94 -0.52 4.69
C ASN A 748 -44.13 0.02 5.90
N ILE A 749 -44.73 0.86 6.81
CA ILE A 749 -44.73 0.78 8.31
C ILE A 749 -45.85 1.63 9.00
N ALA A 750 -46.13 1.15 10.22
CA ALA A 750 -47.05 1.37 11.33
C ALA A 750 -46.85 2.56 12.29
N ASN A 751 -47.92 2.87 13.04
CA ASN A 751 -47.89 3.53 14.37
C ASN A 751 -48.32 2.47 15.41
N ASN A 752 -47.98 2.61 16.69
CA ASN A 752 -47.85 1.56 17.73
C ASN A 752 -48.88 0.40 17.77
N ASP A 753 -50.08 0.50 17.19
CA ASP A 753 -51.12 -0.55 17.21
C ASP A 753 -51.62 -1.07 15.84
N ILE A 754 -51.20 -0.50 14.69
CA ILE A 754 -51.74 -0.89 13.36
C ILE A 754 -50.62 -1.04 12.32
N LYS A 755 -50.49 -2.25 11.73
CA LYS A 755 -49.60 -2.58 10.61
C LYS A 755 -50.44 -2.79 9.34
N TYR A 756 -49.93 -2.37 8.19
CA TYR A 756 -50.67 -2.43 6.93
C TYR A 756 -49.76 -2.94 5.81
N THR A 757 -50.07 -4.10 5.22
CA THR A 757 -49.24 -4.68 4.16
C THR A 757 -50.06 -4.84 2.88
N LEU A 758 -49.56 -4.28 1.79
CA LEU A 758 -50.17 -4.36 0.48
C LEU A 758 -49.12 -4.86 -0.52
N ASN A 759 -49.39 -5.99 -1.19
CA ASN A 759 -48.51 -6.58 -2.19
C ASN A 759 -49.24 -6.65 -3.54
N LEU A 760 -48.61 -6.16 -4.61
CA LEU A 760 -49.15 -6.22 -5.97
C LEU A 760 -48.12 -6.87 -6.89
N SER A 761 -48.35 -8.08 -7.37
CA SER A 761 -49.00 -8.37 -8.65
C SER A 761 -48.20 -7.93 -9.88
N GLY A 762 -47.94 -8.88 -10.79
CA GLY A 762 -47.43 -8.60 -12.12
C GLY A 762 -48.13 -9.44 -13.18
N THR A 763 -48.38 -8.85 -14.34
CA THR A 763 -49.14 -9.45 -15.44
C THR A 763 -48.37 -9.46 -16.75
N LEU A 764 -48.49 -10.59 -17.44
CA LEU A 764 -47.98 -10.88 -18.79
C LEU A 764 -49.14 -10.74 -19.81
N SER A 765 -48.92 -10.05 -20.93
CA SER A 765 -49.88 -10.00 -22.03
C SER A 765 -49.14 -9.89 -23.37
N GLU A 766 -49.26 -10.93 -24.19
CA GLU A 766 -48.72 -11.02 -25.56
C GLU A 766 -49.64 -11.93 -26.40
N SER A 767 -49.67 -11.73 -27.72
CA SER A 767 -50.57 -12.29 -28.75
C SER A 767 -50.90 -13.79 -28.67
N GLY A 768 -51.59 -14.23 -27.62
CA GLY A 768 -51.91 -15.63 -27.38
C GLY A 768 -52.15 -15.99 -25.92
N HIS A 769 -51.14 -16.07 -25.05
CA HIS A 769 -51.20 -16.92 -23.84
C HIS A 769 -50.56 -16.28 -22.57
N ASN A 770 -50.65 -16.93 -21.42
CA ASN A 770 -51.24 -16.42 -20.17
C ASN A 770 -50.99 -15.05 -19.58
N ARG A 771 -52.13 -14.53 -19.13
CA ARG A 771 -52.29 -13.56 -18.05
C ARG A 771 -52.41 -14.27 -16.71
N THR A 772 -51.56 -13.89 -15.76
CA THR A 772 -51.70 -14.24 -14.35
C THR A 772 -51.66 -12.96 -13.54
N PHE A 773 -52.65 -12.75 -12.67
CA PHE A 773 -52.70 -11.63 -11.74
C PHE A 773 -52.95 -12.17 -10.33
N LEU A 774 -52.16 -11.71 -9.37
CA LEU A 774 -52.25 -12.11 -7.97
C LEU A 774 -52.27 -10.86 -7.09
N TYR A 775 -53.35 -10.69 -6.34
CA TYR A 775 -53.52 -9.60 -5.38
C TYR A 775 -53.70 -10.14 -3.98
N THR A 776 -52.92 -9.61 -3.04
CA THR A 776 -52.96 -10.00 -1.63
C THR A 776 -53.02 -8.78 -0.74
N TYR A 777 -54.09 -8.70 0.04
CA TYR A 777 -54.35 -7.67 1.03
C TYR A 777 -54.22 -8.26 2.44
N GLN A 778 -53.48 -7.57 3.33
CA GLN A 778 -53.32 -8.00 4.73
C GLN A 778 -53.52 -6.84 5.71
N LEU A 779 -54.46 -7.02 6.65
CA LEU A 779 -54.73 -6.08 7.74
C LEU A 779 -54.48 -6.73 9.10
N PRO A 780 -53.24 -6.65 9.60
CA PRO A 780 -52.90 -7.05 10.96
C PRO A 780 -53.16 -5.93 11.98
N TRP A 781 -53.99 -6.22 12.97
CA TRP A 781 -54.27 -5.39 14.14
C TRP A 781 -53.88 -6.12 15.42
N THR A 782 -53.22 -5.42 16.34
CA THR A 782 -52.92 -5.95 17.67
C THR A 782 -53.59 -5.08 18.71
N PHE A 783 -54.32 -5.69 19.64
CA PHE A 783 -54.87 -5.02 20.82
C PHE A 783 -54.28 -5.64 22.08
N LYS A 784 -53.77 -4.78 22.97
CA LYS A 784 -53.18 -5.18 24.24
C LYS A 784 -53.91 -4.50 25.39
N TRP A 785 -54.38 -5.29 26.34
CA TRP A 785 -54.97 -4.81 27.58
C TRP A 785 -54.47 -5.66 28.75
N ASN A 786 -53.56 -5.08 29.55
CA ASN A 786 -52.85 -5.75 30.65
C ASN A 786 -52.22 -7.10 30.24
N SER A 787 -52.65 -8.21 30.85
CA SER A 787 -52.19 -9.57 30.58
C SER A 787 -52.79 -10.21 29.33
N PHE A 788 -53.73 -9.53 28.66
CA PHE A 788 -54.42 -10.00 27.47
C PHE A 788 -53.87 -9.31 26.22
N THR A 789 -53.51 -10.09 25.21
CA THR A 789 -53.12 -9.62 23.89
C THR A 789 -53.92 -10.36 22.84
N THR A 790 -54.54 -9.64 21.92
CA THR A 790 -55.18 -10.21 20.74
C THR A 790 -54.48 -9.70 19.50
N ASN A 791 -54.15 -10.61 18.59
CA ASN A 791 -53.62 -10.30 17.27
C ASN A 791 -54.64 -10.79 16.25
N PHE A 792 -55.27 -9.85 15.57
CA PHE A 792 -56.13 -10.12 14.44
C PHE A 792 -55.34 -9.92 13.16
N ASN A 793 -55.45 -10.85 12.22
CA ASN A 793 -54.89 -10.73 10.89
C ASN A 793 -55.93 -11.20 9.87
N TYR A 794 -56.40 -10.25 9.08
CA TYR A 794 -57.25 -10.53 7.94
C TYR A 794 -56.41 -10.54 6.67
N THR A 795 -56.51 -11.61 5.88
CA THR A 795 -55.87 -11.75 4.57
C THR A 795 -56.92 -12.03 3.51
N PHE A 796 -56.94 -11.22 2.46
CA PHE A 796 -57.78 -11.43 1.28
C PHE A 796 -56.89 -11.67 0.06
N ASN A 797 -57.16 -12.76 -0.67
CA ASN A 797 -56.40 -13.17 -1.83
C ASN A 797 -57.31 -13.28 -3.06
N VAL A 798 -56.84 -12.73 -4.18
CA VAL A 798 -57.49 -12.83 -5.49
C VAL A 798 -56.45 -13.25 -6.51
N LYS A 799 -56.69 -14.36 -7.20
CA LYS A 799 -55.77 -14.97 -8.16
C LYS A 799 -56.51 -15.31 -9.46
N GLY A 800 -56.23 -14.55 -10.51
CA GLY A 800 -56.75 -14.82 -11.86
C GLY A 800 -55.67 -15.43 -12.75
N VAL A 801 -55.97 -16.55 -13.41
CA VAL A 801 -55.08 -17.24 -14.36
C VAL A 801 -55.86 -17.57 -15.63
N SER A 802 -55.38 -17.13 -16.80
CA SER A 802 -56.11 -17.25 -18.07
C SER A 802 -55.22 -17.83 -19.18
N ASN A 803 -55.39 -19.13 -19.51
CA ASN A 803 -54.78 -19.87 -20.64
C ASN A 803 -55.64 -19.92 -21.89
N ILE A 804 -55.06 -19.48 -23.01
CA ILE A 804 -55.72 -19.47 -24.32
C ILE A 804 -54.94 -20.32 -25.33
N SER A 805 -54.23 -21.39 -24.96
CA SER A 805 -53.72 -22.33 -26.00
C SER A 805 -54.88 -23.18 -26.57
N THR A 806 -54.60 -24.14 -27.46
CA THR A 806 -55.59 -24.93 -28.23
C THR A 806 -56.72 -25.57 -27.39
N THR A 807 -56.60 -25.62 -26.05
CA THR A 807 -57.75 -25.73 -25.14
C THR A 807 -57.74 -24.59 -24.10
N LYS A 808 -58.81 -23.78 -24.08
CA LYS A 808 -58.95 -22.60 -23.22
C LYS A 808 -59.18 -23.04 -21.77
N THR A 809 -58.33 -22.62 -20.84
CA THR A 809 -58.51 -22.84 -19.39
C THR A 809 -58.32 -21.52 -18.65
N GLU A 810 -59.43 -20.96 -18.19
CA GLU A 810 -59.48 -19.75 -17.35
C GLU A 810 -59.93 -20.16 -15.95
N SER A 811 -59.27 -19.63 -14.93
CA SER A 811 -59.62 -19.88 -13.52
C SER A 811 -59.42 -18.61 -12.71
N LEU A 812 -60.41 -18.25 -11.90
CA LEU A 812 -60.36 -17.10 -11.01
C LEU A 812 -60.62 -17.55 -9.58
N ALA A 813 -59.54 -17.71 -8.83
CA ALA A 813 -59.59 -18.11 -7.43
C ALA A 813 -59.68 -16.89 -6.50
N MET A 814 -60.58 -16.94 -5.52
CA MET A 814 -60.70 -15.93 -4.47
C MET A 814 -60.83 -16.60 -3.11
N SER A 815 -60.04 -16.12 -2.13
CA SER A 815 -60.12 -16.61 -0.76
C SER A 815 -59.92 -15.53 0.29
N ASP A 816 -60.75 -15.62 1.34
CA ASP A 816 -60.61 -14.88 2.58
C ASP A 816 -59.95 -15.78 3.62
N ARG A 817 -59.14 -15.18 4.49
CA ARG A 817 -58.57 -15.81 5.67
C ARG A 817 -58.56 -14.83 6.84
N TYR A 818 -59.36 -15.13 7.85
CA TYR A 818 -59.36 -14.48 9.14
C TYR A 818 -58.51 -15.30 10.10
N LEU A 819 -57.62 -14.65 10.83
CA LEU A 819 -56.79 -15.27 11.85
C LEU A 819 -56.82 -14.41 13.11
N VAL A 820 -57.36 -14.93 14.20
CA VAL A 820 -57.38 -14.27 15.51
C VAL A 820 -56.55 -15.10 16.47
N ASP A 821 -55.44 -14.55 16.96
CA ASP A 821 -54.66 -15.14 18.04
C ASP A 821 -54.91 -14.37 19.33
N LEU A 822 -55.52 -15.04 20.30
CA LEU A 822 -55.72 -14.57 21.66
C LEU A 822 -54.58 -15.09 22.52
N ASN A 823 -54.07 -14.27 23.43
CA ASN A 823 -53.04 -14.66 24.37
C ASN A 823 -53.32 -14.03 25.74
N TYR A 824 -53.43 -14.86 26.77
CA TYR A 824 -53.67 -14.43 28.13
C TYR A 824 -52.64 -15.07 29.06
N ASN A 825 -51.83 -14.23 29.71
CA ASN A 825 -50.75 -14.66 30.59
C ASN A 825 -51.12 -14.39 32.06
N VAL A 826 -51.14 -15.44 32.89
CA VAL A 826 -51.37 -15.33 34.34
C VAL A 826 -50.34 -16.19 35.06
N GLY A 827 -49.32 -15.56 35.65
CA GLY A 827 -48.25 -16.25 36.35
C GLY A 827 -47.46 -17.21 35.44
N PRO A 828 -47.22 -18.49 35.85
CA PRO A 828 -46.52 -19.49 35.02
C PRO A 828 -47.41 -20.07 33.90
N PHE A 829 -48.68 -19.66 33.82
CA PHE A 829 -49.65 -20.16 32.86
C PHE A 829 -49.86 -19.16 31.73
N ARG A 830 -49.90 -19.70 30.51
CA ARG A 830 -50.19 -18.96 29.29
C ARG A 830 -51.26 -19.71 28.50
N PHE A 831 -52.39 -19.03 28.27
CA PHE A 831 -53.47 -19.53 27.46
C PHE A 831 -53.43 -18.80 26.12
N THR A 832 -53.27 -19.54 25.02
CA THR A 832 -53.37 -18.97 23.67
C THR A 832 -54.52 -19.60 22.91
N GLY A 833 -55.46 -18.79 22.43
CA GLY A 833 -56.45 -19.20 21.44
C GLY A 833 -55.98 -18.80 20.06
N SER A 834 -56.21 -19.62 19.04
CA SER A 834 -55.96 -19.29 17.64
C SER A 834 -57.17 -19.73 16.84
N TRP A 835 -57.87 -18.78 16.26
CA TRP A 835 -59.00 -19.02 15.38
C TRP A 835 -58.59 -18.70 13.95
N GLU A 836 -58.64 -19.70 13.07
CA GLU A 836 -58.40 -19.54 11.64
C GLU A 836 -59.68 -19.90 10.89
N GLN A 837 -60.23 -18.91 10.20
CA GLN A 837 -61.34 -19.09 9.29
C GLN A 837 -60.87 -18.75 7.88
N SER A 838 -60.81 -19.73 6.98
CA SER A 838 -60.56 -19.52 5.56
C SER A 838 -61.73 -19.98 4.71
N PHE A 839 -62.18 -19.12 3.80
CA PHE A 839 -63.25 -19.40 2.86
C PHE A 839 -62.78 -19.08 1.45
N ALA A 840 -62.80 -20.07 0.57
CA ALA A 840 -62.69 -19.91 -0.87
C ALA A 840 -64.08 -19.69 -1.47
N PHE A 841 -64.21 -18.67 -2.31
CA PHE A 841 -65.49 -18.22 -2.85
C PHE A 841 -65.71 -18.63 -4.32
N LEU A 842 -64.63 -18.76 -5.11
CA LEU A 842 -64.68 -18.97 -6.56
C LEU A 842 -63.46 -19.80 -7.03
N ASP A 843 -63.64 -20.73 -7.98
CA ASP A 843 -62.66 -21.66 -8.65
C ASP A 843 -61.56 -22.35 -7.81
N GLU A 844 -61.50 -22.13 -6.50
CA GLU A 844 -60.69 -22.89 -5.55
C GLU A 844 -61.51 -24.05 -4.99
N PRO A 845 -60.96 -25.27 -4.89
CA PRO A 845 -61.71 -26.43 -4.41
C PRO A 845 -62.17 -26.20 -2.96
N GLN A 846 -63.44 -26.50 -2.66
CA GLN A 846 -64.03 -26.30 -1.32
C GLN A 846 -63.30 -27.05 -0.19
N SER A 847 -62.42 -28.00 -0.51
CA SER A 847 -61.48 -28.64 0.42
C SER A 847 -60.48 -27.67 1.07
N THR A 848 -60.39 -26.43 0.58
CA THR A 848 -59.55 -25.36 1.14
C THR A 848 -60.25 -24.52 2.21
N ASN A 849 -61.57 -24.67 2.37
CA ASN A 849 -62.31 -24.03 3.46
C ASN A 849 -61.85 -24.61 4.80
N LYS A 850 -61.61 -23.74 5.77
CA LYS A 850 -61.23 -24.13 7.14
C LYS A 850 -61.97 -23.22 8.10
N ASN A 851 -62.45 -23.80 9.19
CA ASN A 851 -62.88 -23.01 10.32
C ASN A 851 -62.36 -23.71 11.57
N ILE A 852 -61.12 -23.43 11.92
CA ILE A 852 -60.38 -24.15 12.93
C ILE A 852 -60.15 -23.23 14.12
N PHE A 853 -60.56 -23.66 15.30
CA PHE A 853 -60.19 -23.03 16.55
C PHE A 853 -59.24 -23.94 17.32
N LYS A 854 -58.09 -23.40 17.72
CA LYS A 854 -57.09 -24.09 18.54
C LYS A 854 -56.92 -23.35 19.85
N LEU A 855 -57.02 -24.06 20.96
CA LEU A 855 -56.66 -23.57 22.27
C LEU A 855 -55.37 -24.27 22.72
N THR A 856 -54.31 -23.51 22.94
CA THR A 856 -53.07 -24.01 23.53
C THR A 856 -52.91 -23.50 24.95
N PHE A 857 -52.69 -24.43 25.86
CA PHE A 857 -52.27 -24.16 27.21
C PHE A 857 -50.77 -24.39 27.33
N THR A 858 -50.06 -23.41 27.88
CA THR A 858 -48.64 -23.47 28.16
C THR A 858 -48.40 -23.25 29.64
N LEU A 859 -47.76 -24.20 30.29
CA LEU A 859 -47.17 -24.06 31.62
C LEU A 859 -45.68 -23.85 31.46
N ASN A 860 -45.14 -22.75 32.00
CA ASN A 860 -43.71 -22.50 32.05
C ASN A 860 -43.27 -22.18 33.49
N SER A 861 -42.51 -23.10 34.08
CA SER A 861 -41.99 -23.01 35.45
C SER A 861 -40.48 -22.70 35.50
N GLY A 862 -39.87 -22.31 34.37
CA GLY A 862 -38.42 -22.12 34.23
C GLY A 862 -37.68 -23.42 33.88
N LYS A 863 -37.90 -24.49 34.66
CA LYS A 863 -37.26 -25.81 34.46
C LYS A 863 -38.06 -26.72 33.53
N LEU A 864 -39.38 -26.63 33.61
CA LEU A 864 -40.34 -27.41 32.83
C LEU A 864 -41.23 -26.48 32.01
N THR A 865 -41.31 -26.72 30.70
CA THR A 865 -42.27 -26.11 29.79
C THR A 865 -43.18 -27.19 29.22
N ALA A 866 -44.48 -27.14 29.50
CA ALA A 866 -45.47 -28.05 28.93
C ALA A 866 -46.47 -27.26 28.08
N ASN A 867 -46.61 -27.64 26.81
CA ASN A 867 -47.56 -27.08 25.86
C ASN A 867 -48.56 -28.17 25.49
N VAL A 868 -49.86 -27.87 25.56
CA VAL A 868 -50.94 -28.75 25.09
C VAL A 868 -51.86 -27.91 24.22
N SER A 869 -51.99 -28.25 22.95
CA SER A 869 -52.87 -27.59 21.99
C SER A 869 -54.01 -28.52 21.61
N ARG A 870 -55.25 -28.06 21.81
CA ARG A 870 -56.46 -28.73 21.35
C ARG A 870 -57.09 -27.94 20.21
N GLY A 871 -57.48 -28.62 19.14
CA GLY A 871 -58.11 -27.99 17.99
C GLY A 871 -59.49 -28.55 17.68
N PHE A 872 -60.39 -27.71 17.17
CA PHE A 872 -61.68 -28.09 16.64
C PHE A 872 -61.87 -27.49 15.25
N ASP A 873 -62.24 -28.32 14.28
CA ASP A 873 -62.62 -27.90 12.94
C ASP A 873 -64.16 -27.80 12.86
N PHE A 874 -64.66 -26.58 13.01
CA PHE A 874 -66.08 -26.23 12.94
C PHE A 874 -66.69 -26.45 11.56
N LEU A 875 -65.89 -26.48 10.49
CA LEU A 875 -66.40 -26.69 9.13
C LEU A 875 -66.80 -28.15 8.91
N ASN A 876 -65.96 -29.08 9.35
CA ASN A 876 -66.18 -30.52 9.22
C ASN A 876 -66.80 -31.15 10.48
N ASN A 877 -67.17 -30.33 11.46
CA ASN A 877 -67.65 -30.75 12.78
C ASN A 877 -66.77 -31.84 13.43
N LYS A 878 -65.45 -31.69 13.32
CA LYS A 878 -64.46 -32.70 13.72
C LYS A 878 -63.42 -32.12 14.68
N GLN A 879 -63.16 -32.82 15.77
CA GLN A 879 -62.05 -32.47 16.66
C GLN A 879 -60.71 -32.83 16.00
N LEU A 880 -59.75 -31.90 16.03
CA LEU A 880 -58.39 -32.12 15.56
C LEU A 880 -57.60 -32.93 16.58
N GLN A 881 -56.50 -33.55 16.13
CA GLN A 881 -55.57 -34.21 17.05
C GLN A 881 -54.94 -33.16 17.97
N ASP A 882 -54.99 -33.41 19.28
CA ASP A 882 -54.32 -32.57 20.27
C ASP A 882 -52.81 -32.72 20.07
N THR A 883 -52.05 -31.63 20.14
CA THR A 883 -50.58 -31.71 20.12
C THR A 883 -50.05 -31.38 21.49
N PHE A 884 -49.00 -32.09 21.92
CA PHE A 884 -48.35 -31.80 23.19
C PHE A 884 -46.85 -31.68 22.99
N THR A 885 -46.21 -30.81 23.77
CA THR A 885 -44.76 -30.67 23.83
C THR A 885 -44.35 -30.41 25.26
N ILE A 886 -43.55 -31.30 25.82
CA ILE A 886 -42.98 -31.17 27.16
C ILE A 886 -41.48 -30.99 26.98
N LYS A 887 -40.93 -29.90 27.50
CA LYS A 887 -39.50 -29.62 27.53
C LYS A 887 -39.05 -29.51 28.97
N TYR A 888 -37.95 -30.15 29.29
CA TYR A 888 -37.26 -30.07 30.56
C TYR A 888 -35.83 -29.60 30.30
N SER A 889 -35.34 -28.63 31.06
CA SER A 889 -33.95 -28.21 31.02
C SER A 889 -33.51 -27.82 32.42
N GLU A 890 -32.45 -28.46 32.89
CA GLU A 890 -31.91 -28.22 34.23
C GLU A 890 -30.38 -28.28 34.20
N GLN A 891 -29.77 -27.33 34.91
CA GLN A 891 -28.33 -27.29 35.08
C GLN A 891 -27.92 -27.96 36.40
N PHE A 892 -27.16 -29.05 36.31
CA PHE A 892 -26.56 -29.77 37.43
C PHE A 892 -25.05 -29.51 37.44
N GLY A 893 -24.62 -28.41 38.07
CA GLY A 893 -23.21 -28.00 38.09
C GLY A 893 -22.66 -27.70 36.68
N PRO A 894 -21.61 -28.40 36.20
CA PRO A 894 -21.05 -28.21 34.85
C PRO A 894 -21.86 -28.91 33.75
N ILE A 895 -22.86 -29.71 34.13
CA ILE A 895 -23.71 -30.48 33.22
C ILE A 895 -25.02 -29.73 33.00
N ASN A 896 -25.36 -29.46 31.74
CA ASN A 896 -26.70 -29.01 31.37
C ASN A 896 -27.45 -30.17 30.71
N ALA A 897 -28.48 -30.68 31.39
CA ALA A 897 -29.32 -31.75 30.91
C ALA A 897 -30.63 -31.17 30.35
N SER A 898 -30.98 -31.58 29.13
CA SER A 898 -32.19 -31.14 28.44
C SER A 898 -32.91 -32.33 27.83
N GLY A 899 -34.23 -32.28 27.86
CA GLY A 899 -35.12 -33.28 27.29
C GLY A 899 -36.32 -32.61 26.66
N SER A 900 -36.80 -33.14 25.53
CA SER A 900 -38.07 -32.73 24.95
C SER A 900 -38.81 -33.90 24.36
N ILE A 901 -40.10 -34.00 24.67
CA ILE A 901 -41.04 -34.94 24.09
C ILE A 901 -42.10 -34.11 23.37
N SER A 902 -42.39 -34.42 22.12
CA SER A 902 -43.46 -33.77 21.36
C SER A 902 -44.23 -34.81 20.57
N GLY A 903 -45.55 -34.67 20.47
CA GLY A 903 -46.38 -35.64 19.75
C GLY A 903 -47.81 -35.17 19.54
N THR A 904 -48.62 -36.04 18.96
CA THR A 904 -50.05 -35.80 18.74
C THR A 904 -50.92 -36.85 19.44
N TYR A 905 -52.16 -36.51 19.78
CA TYR A 905 -53.15 -37.37 20.41
C TYR A 905 -54.48 -37.21 19.67
N ASP A 906 -54.94 -38.29 19.04
CA ASP A 906 -56.22 -38.34 18.37
C ASP A 906 -57.34 -38.64 19.37
N ASN A 907 -58.08 -37.60 19.76
CA ASN A 907 -59.22 -37.71 20.68
C ASN A 907 -60.38 -38.54 20.10
N SER A 908 -60.54 -38.60 18.77
CA SER A 908 -61.67 -39.31 18.15
C SER A 908 -61.52 -40.84 18.25
N ASN A 909 -60.28 -41.31 18.21
CA ASN A 909 -59.93 -42.73 18.30
C ASN A 909 -59.25 -43.10 19.64
N ALA A 910 -59.09 -42.14 20.55
CA ALA A 910 -58.30 -42.27 21.78
C ALA A 910 -56.88 -42.83 21.54
N LYS A 911 -56.24 -42.49 20.41
CA LYS A 911 -54.94 -43.04 19.99
C LYS A 911 -53.86 -41.98 20.01
N LEU A 912 -52.65 -42.39 20.41
CA LEU A 912 -51.49 -41.51 20.43
C LEU A 912 -50.73 -41.61 19.08
N GLY A 913 -50.27 -40.48 18.55
CA GLY A 913 -49.55 -40.36 17.28
C GLY A 913 -48.02 -40.50 17.43
N VAL A 914 -47.26 -40.08 16.43
CA VAL A 914 -45.79 -40.15 16.49
C VAL A 914 -45.25 -39.18 17.54
N GLN A 915 -44.41 -39.69 18.45
CA GLN A 915 -43.73 -38.90 19.46
C GLN A 915 -42.26 -38.68 19.06
N ASN A 916 -41.83 -37.44 18.91
CA ASN A 916 -40.43 -37.08 18.75
C ASN A 916 -39.81 -36.80 20.12
N ILE A 917 -38.75 -37.52 20.42
CA ILE A 917 -38.02 -37.46 21.69
C ILE A 917 -36.59 -37.00 21.40
N ASN A 918 -36.14 -36.00 22.14
CA ASN A 918 -34.78 -35.48 22.08
C ASN A 918 -34.22 -35.36 23.50
N PHE A 919 -33.03 -35.92 23.72
CA PHE A 919 -32.26 -35.75 24.94
C PHE A 919 -30.93 -35.10 24.60
N GLY A 920 -30.47 -34.18 25.44
CA GLY A 920 -29.22 -33.48 25.25
C GLY A 920 -28.47 -33.29 26.56
N ILE A 921 -27.20 -33.65 26.58
CA ILE A 921 -26.28 -33.42 27.69
C ILE A 921 -25.17 -32.51 27.16
N ASN A 922 -24.94 -31.39 27.83
CA ASN A 922 -23.87 -30.46 27.48
C ASN A 922 -22.94 -30.28 28.68
N LEU A 923 -21.67 -30.63 28.48
CA LEU A 923 -20.57 -30.54 29.43
C LEU A 923 -19.73 -29.30 29.06
N LYS A 924 -20.08 -28.15 29.62
CA LYS A 924 -19.46 -26.86 29.23
C LYS A 924 -17.94 -26.84 29.45
N GLU A 925 -17.45 -27.42 30.53
CA GLU A 925 -16.03 -27.44 30.89
C GLU A 925 -15.18 -28.29 29.93
N PHE A 926 -15.76 -29.37 29.39
CA PHE A 926 -15.08 -30.29 28.48
C PHE A 926 -15.29 -29.95 27.00
N GLN A 927 -16.01 -28.86 26.70
CA GLN A 927 -16.46 -28.52 25.33
C GLN A 927 -17.16 -29.69 24.62
N THR A 928 -17.86 -30.52 25.39
CA THR A 928 -18.49 -31.74 24.90
C THR A 928 -20.00 -31.61 24.94
N SER A 929 -20.69 -31.88 23.83
CA SER A 929 -22.15 -32.00 23.83
C SER A 929 -22.58 -33.30 23.17
N TYR A 930 -23.49 -34.01 23.83
CA TYR A 930 -24.13 -35.19 23.30
C TYR A 930 -25.63 -34.92 23.12
N SER A 931 -26.21 -35.29 21.98
CA SER A 931 -27.66 -35.32 21.80
C SER A 931 -28.12 -36.62 21.16
N LEU A 932 -29.26 -37.11 21.63
CA LEU A 932 -29.96 -38.30 21.15
C LEU A 932 -31.35 -37.90 20.66
N GLN A 933 -31.66 -38.17 19.40
CA GLN A 933 -32.96 -37.89 18.79
C GLN A 933 -33.57 -39.17 18.21
N PHE A 934 -34.85 -39.42 18.50
CA PHE A 934 -35.59 -40.53 17.91
C PHE A 934 -37.09 -40.26 17.89
N SER A 935 -37.79 -40.97 17.01
CA SER A 935 -39.25 -40.89 16.88
C SER A 935 -39.89 -42.23 17.26
N VAL A 936 -40.85 -42.20 18.17
CA VAL A 936 -41.64 -43.35 18.61
C VAL A 936 -42.98 -43.33 17.90
N ILE A 937 -43.27 -44.38 17.12
CA ILE A 937 -44.59 -44.59 16.52
C ILE A 937 -45.28 -45.66 17.37
N PRO A 938 -46.40 -45.36 18.07
CA PRO A 938 -47.06 -46.34 18.93
C PRO A 938 -47.40 -47.64 18.18
N GLY A 939 -46.95 -48.78 18.72
CA GLY A 939 -47.11 -50.11 18.11
C GLY A 939 -45.99 -50.53 17.14
N ASN A 940 -45.05 -49.64 16.79
CA ASN A 940 -43.90 -49.95 15.94
C ASN A 940 -42.57 -49.78 16.70
N PRO A 941 -41.52 -50.54 16.34
CA PRO A 941 -40.18 -50.29 16.83
C PRO A 941 -39.64 -48.94 16.33
N ILE A 942 -38.69 -48.36 17.07
CA ILE A 942 -38.05 -47.09 16.70
C ILE A 942 -37.25 -47.27 15.41
N ALA A 943 -37.50 -46.45 14.39
CA ALA A 943 -36.89 -46.61 13.08
C ALA A 943 -35.41 -46.20 13.05
N VAL A 944 -35.06 -45.06 13.65
CA VAL A 944 -33.70 -44.52 13.67
C VAL A 944 -33.46 -43.74 14.96
N PHE A 945 -32.31 -43.98 15.58
CA PHE A 945 -31.69 -43.16 16.62
C PHE A 945 -30.60 -42.31 16.00
N VAL A 946 -30.64 -41.00 16.22
CA VAL A 946 -29.61 -40.06 15.77
C VAL A 946 -28.81 -39.59 16.97
N HIS A 947 -27.54 -39.99 17.00
CA HIS A 947 -26.58 -39.60 18.03
C HIS A 947 -25.71 -38.49 17.45
N THR A 948 -25.56 -37.38 18.17
CA THR A 948 -24.61 -36.33 17.80
C THR A 948 -23.70 -36.07 18.98
N LEU A 949 -22.41 -36.32 18.79
CA LEU A 949 -21.35 -36.01 19.75
C LEU A 949 -20.50 -34.88 19.17
N LYS A 950 -20.33 -33.79 19.91
CA LYS A 950 -19.41 -32.72 19.57
C LYS A 950 -18.37 -32.62 20.66
N TYR A 951 -17.10 -32.49 20.27
CA TYR A 951 -15.97 -32.23 21.15
C TYR A 951 -15.14 -31.12 20.51
N SER A 952 -15.14 -29.92 21.10
CA SER A 952 -14.47 -28.75 20.54
C SER A 952 -14.91 -28.50 19.08
N ASN A 953 -13.98 -28.48 18.12
CA ASN A 953 -14.25 -28.33 16.67
C ASN A 953 -14.52 -29.65 15.92
N LEU A 954 -14.59 -30.78 16.64
CA LEU A 954 -14.88 -32.10 16.08
C LEU A 954 -16.34 -32.48 16.32
N SER A 955 -17.02 -32.93 15.27
CA SER A 955 -18.41 -33.37 15.33
C SER A 955 -18.52 -34.78 14.77
N ALA A 956 -19.20 -35.66 15.48
CA ALA A 956 -19.54 -37.01 15.08
C ALA A 956 -21.07 -37.20 15.14
N THR A 957 -21.68 -37.60 14.02
CA THR A 957 -23.12 -37.87 13.92
C THR A 957 -23.33 -39.30 13.44
N ILE A 958 -24.09 -40.09 14.19
CA ILE A 958 -24.38 -41.51 13.93
C ILE A 958 -25.89 -41.67 13.76
N TYR A 959 -26.30 -42.28 12.65
CA TYR A 959 -27.67 -42.68 12.35
C TYR A 959 -27.77 -44.20 12.53
N GLN A 960 -28.38 -44.62 13.64
CA GLN A 960 -28.48 -46.01 14.06
C GLN A 960 -29.91 -46.52 13.84
N LYS A 961 -30.08 -47.55 13.01
CA LYS A 961 -31.31 -48.37 12.96
C LYS A 961 -31.23 -49.45 14.06
N PRO A 962 -32.34 -50.12 14.41
CA PRO A 962 -32.33 -51.17 15.44
C PRO A 962 -31.25 -52.24 15.24
N ASP A 963 -31.03 -52.64 13.98
CA ASP A 963 -30.16 -53.78 13.66
C ASP A 963 -28.74 -53.38 13.21
N TYR A 964 -28.50 -52.11 12.82
CA TYR A 964 -27.21 -51.65 12.28
C TYR A 964 -27.07 -50.12 12.25
N ILE A 965 -25.83 -49.64 12.06
CA ILE A 965 -25.56 -48.22 11.79
C ILE A 965 -25.72 -47.97 10.29
N GLU A 966 -26.67 -47.11 9.91
CA GLU A 966 -26.89 -46.74 8.50
C GLU A 966 -25.85 -45.75 8.00
N ARG A 967 -25.49 -44.78 8.85
CA ARG A 967 -24.54 -43.72 8.50
C ARG A 967 -23.80 -43.21 9.71
N ALA A 968 -22.49 -43.01 9.58
CA ALA A 968 -21.71 -42.25 10.56
C ALA A 968 -20.87 -41.19 9.83
N THR A 969 -20.87 -39.97 10.35
CA THR A 969 -20.09 -38.86 9.81
C THR A 969 -19.26 -38.26 10.91
N VAL A 970 -17.96 -38.08 10.67
CA VAL A 970 -17.02 -37.43 11.58
C VAL A 970 -16.32 -36.34 10.80
N SER A 971 -16.34 -35.11 11.29
CA SER A 971 -15.57 -34.03 10.67
C SER A 971 -15.12 -33.00 11.70
N GLY A 972 -13.94 -32.43 11.48
CA GLY A 972 -13.42 -31.38 12.34
C GLY A 972 -11.94 -31.09 12.12
N SER A 973 -11.45 -30.12 12.87
CA SER A 973 -10.03 -29.78 12.96
C SER A 973 -9.57 -29.75 14.40
N LEU A 974 -8.28 -30.06 14.59
CA LEU A 974 -7.63 -30.06 15.88
C LEU A 974 -6.15 -29.72 15.69
N ASN A 975 -5.57 -29.01 16.64
CA ASN A 975 -4.15 -28.68 16.62
C ASN A 975 -3.39 -29.78 17.37
N LEU A 976 -2.56 -30.53 16.65
CA LEU A 976 -1.66 -31.54 17.20
C LEU A 976 -0.24 -31.03 17.02
N PHE A 977 0.44 -30.71 18.13
CA PHE A 977 1.75 -30.07 18.12
C PHE A 977 1.73 -28.77 17.29
N ASP A 978 2.62 -28.64 16.30
CA ASP A 978 2.71 -27.50 15.37
C ASP A 978 1.83 -27.66 14.12
N TYR A 979 1.06 -28.75 14.00
CA TYR A 979 0.26 -29.04 12.81
C TYR A 979 -1.22 -28.79 13.07
N THR A 980 -1.87 -28.17 12.09
CA THR A 980 -3.34 -28.18 12.00
C THR A 980 -3.76 -29.49 11.36
N THR A 981 -4.34 -30.38 12.15
CA THR A 981 -4.85 -31.67 11.68
C THR A 981 -6.32 -31.53 11.34
N LYS A 982 -6.71 -31.93 10.13
CA LYS A 982 -8.12 -32.02 9.70
C LYS A 982 -8.46 -33.47 9.48
N ILE A 983 -9.60 -33.88 10.03
CA ILE A 983 -10.12 -35.25 9.93
C ILE A 983 -11.53 -35.16 9.35
N SER A 984 -11.78 -35.95 8.32
CA SER A 984 -13.11 -36.12 7.74
C SER A 984 -13.34 -37.58 7.40
N GLY A 985 -14.42 -38.15 7.89
CA GLY A 985 -14.78 -39.55 7.75
C GLY A 985 -16.27 -39.68 7.49
N THR A 986 -16.66 -40.45 6.47
CA THR A 986 -18.05 -40.84 6.25
C THR A 986 -18.11 -42.35 6.08
N TYR A 987 -19.01 -42.97 6.83
CA TYR A 987 -19.41 -44.36 6.75
C TYR A 987 -20.87 -44.41 6.33
N TYR A 988 -21.21 -45.25 5.37
CA TYR A 988 -22.59 -45.42 4.92
C TYR A 988 -22.87 -46.86 4.46
N VAL A 989 -23.97 -47.44 4.92
CA VAL A 989 -24.44 -48.77 4.51
C VAL A 989 -25.91 -48.67 4.08
N ARG A 990 -26.21 -49.13 2.86
CA ARG A 990 -27.58 -49.08 2.31
C ARG A 990 -28.53 -50.06 3.01
N THR A 991 -28.09 -51.29 3.27
CA THR A 991 -28.91 -52.38 3.85
C THR A 991 -28.07 -53.29 4.75
N VAL A 992 -28.73 -54.01 5.67
CA VAL A 992 -28.08 -55.05 6.49
C VAL A 992 -27.34 -56.04 5.58
N GLY A 993 -26.03 -56.21 5.80
CA GLY A 993 -25.17 -57.11 5.01
C GLY A 993 -24.55 -56.54 3.72
N ALA A 994 -24.87 -55.31 3.31
CA ALA A 994 -24.21 -54.67 2.16
C ALA A 994 -22.78 -54.21 2.51
N GLU A 995 -21.88 -54.17 1.50
CA GLU A 995 -20.54 -53.62 1.69
C GLU A 995 -20.63 -52.14 2.13
N PRO A 996 -19.95 -51.76 3.22
CA PRO A 996 -19.96 -50.39 3.70
C PRO A 996 -19.13 -49.47 2.80
N ASN A 997 -19.68 -48.29 2.55
CA ASN A 997 -18.95 -47.22 1.90
C ASN A 997 -18.19 -46.39 2.94
N TRP A 998 -16.88 -46.28 2.75
CA TRP A 998 -15.97 -45.51 3.57
C TRP A 998 -15.33 -44.40 2.73
N SER A 999 -15.38 -43.19 3.25
CA SER A 999 -14.56 -42.08 2.77
C SER A 999 -13.83 -41.48 3.96
N LEU A 1000 -12.51 -41.63 4.00
CA LEU A 1000 -11.66 -41.09 5.05
C LEU A 1000 -10.64 -40.13 4.43
N SER A 1001 -10.46 -38.98 5.06
CA SER A 1001 -9.44 -38.00 4.72
C SER A 1001 -8.80 -37.48 6.00
N TYR A 1002 -7.47 -37.55 6.02
CA TYR A 1002 -6.62 -37.07 7.08
C TYR A 1002 -5.60 -36.13 6.45
N SER A 1003 -5.51 -34.90 6.95
CA SER A 1003 -4.48 -33.97 6.50
C SER A 1003 -3.79 -33.26 7.66
N MET A 1004 -2.47 -33.16 7.59
CA MET A 1004 -1.66 -32.36 8.51
C MET A 1004 -1.01 -31.22 7.73
N GLU A 1005 -1.24 -30.00 8.19
CA GLU A 1005 -0.74 -28.77 7.55
C GLU A 1005 0.08 -27.95 8.54
N LYS A 1006 1.31 -27.60 8.15
CA LYS A 1006 2.20 -26.60 8.77
C LYS A 1006 2.64 -25.63 7.67
N LYS A 1007 3.07 -24.42 8.02
CA LYS A 1007 3.32 -23.28 7.09
C LYS A 1007 3.96 -23.65 5.74
N ASP A 1008 4.86 -24.64 5.70
CA ASP A 1008 5.61 -25.06 4.51
C ASP A 1008 5.60 -26.60 4.25
N GLU A 1009 4.73 -27.34 4.94
CA GLU A 1009 4.63 -28.80 4.87
C GLU A 1009 3.16 -29.24 4.83
N LYS A 1010 2.84 -30.18 3.94
CA LYS A 1010 1.51 -30.73 3.82
C LYS A 1010 1.56 -32.23 3.60
N TYR A 1011 0.84 -32.95 4.46
CA TYR A 1011 0.65 -34.39 4.38
C TYR A 1011 -0.84 -34.67 4.24
N VAL A 1012 -1.23 -35.43 3.21
CA VAL A 1012 -2.62 -35.85 3.01
C VAL A 1012 -2.66 -37.34 2.75
N ILE A 1013 -3.52 -38.03 3.50
CA ILE A 1013 -3.87 -39.42 3.29
C ILE A 1013 -5.38 -39.47 3.11
N SER A 1014 -5.84 -40.08 2.04
CA SER A 1014 -7.28 -40.27 1.82
C SER A 1014 -7.60 -41.62 1.20
N TYR A 1015 -8.78 -42.12 1.53
CA TYR A 1015 -9.33 -43.40 1.09
C TYR A 1015 -10.80 -43.21 0.72
N ASN A 1016 -11.23 -43.77 -0.41
CA ASN A 1016 -12.61 -43.69 -0.86
C ASN A 1016 -13.06 -44.97 -1.56
N THR A 1017 -14.13 -45.59 -1.04
CA THR A 1017 -14.73 -46.80 -1.60
C THR A 1017 -15.75 -46.53 -2.70
N ASP A 1018 -16.37 -45.34 -2.75
CA ASP A 1018 -17.63 -45.07 -3.45
C ASP A 1018 -17.47 -44.83 -4.97
N ASN A 1019 -16.32 -45.17 -5.56
CA ASN A 1019 -16.12 -45.18 -7.02
C ASN A 1019 -14.86 -45.91 -7.50
N THR A 1020 -13.86 -46.13 -6.64
CA THR A 1020 -12.60 -46.73 -7.09
C THR A 1020 -11.84 -47.57 -6.06
N LYS A 1021 -12.25 -47.58 -4.77
CA LYS A 1021 -11.50 -48.20 -3.65
C LYS A 1021 -10.03 -47.76 -3.57
N LYS A 1022 -9.67 -46.56 -4.07
CA LYS A 1022 -8.27 -46.11 -4.19
C LYS A 1022 -7.79 -45.36 -2.95
N TYR A 1023 -6.51 -45.55 -2.64
CA TYR A 1023 -5.75 -44.74 -1.70
C TYR A 1023 -5.07 -43.60 -2.45
N LEU A 1024 -5.15 -42.39 -1.89
CA LEU A 1024 -4.37 -41.24 -2.35
C LEU A 1024 -3.48 -40.79 -1.19
N LEU A 1025 -2.17 -40.85 -1.43
CA LEU A 1025 -1.15 -40.34 -0.53
C LEU A 1025 -0.46 -39.16 -1.21
N GLU A 1026 -0.45 -38.01 -0.55
CA GLU A 1026 0.18 -36.79 -1.04
C GLU A 1026 1.11 -36.22 0.04
N LEU A 1027 2.36 -35.96 -0.35
CA LEU A 1027 3.40 -35.38 0.47
C LEU A 1027 4.01 -34.20 -0.27
N SER A 1028 4.07 -33.04 0.38
CA SER A 1028 4.66 -31.83 -0.19
C SER A 1028 5.51 -31.11 0.83
N THR A 1029 6.76 -30.83 0.46
CA THR A 1029 7.74 -30.09 1.24
C THR A 1029 8.23 -28.88 0.42
N LYS A 1030 8.00 -27.66 0.91
CA LYS A 1030 8.31 -26.42 0.17
C LYS A 1030 9.57 -25.68 0.62
N LYS A 1031 10.14 -26.03 1.77
CA LYS A 1031 11.33 -25.39 2.38
C LYS A 1031 12.44 -26.37 2.77
N ILE A 1032 12.25 -27.65 2.54
CA ILE A 1032 13.28 -28.67 2.79
C ILE A 1032 14.00 -28.82 1.46
N ASP A 1033 15.32 -28.63 1.41
CA ASP A 1033 16.11 -28.81 0.19
C ASP A 1033 16.71 -30.23 0.18
N PRO A 1034 16.42 -31.07 -0.84
CA PRO A 1034 15.58 -30.77 -2.01
C PRO A 1034 14.09 -30.73 -1.68
N ASN A 1035 13.37 -29.82 -2.35
CA ASN A 1035 11.91 -29.74 -2.26
C ASN A 1035 11.33 -31.00 -2.91
N ILE A 1036 10.68 -31.83 -2.09
CA ILE A 1036 10.10 -33.10 -2.53
C ILE A 1036 8.57 -32.96 -2.58
N TYR A 1037 8.01 -33.36 -3.71
CA TYR A 1037 6.59 -33.56 -3.90
C TYR A 1037 6.33 -34.97 -4.43
N ILE A 1038 5.46 -35.70 -3.73
CA ILE A 1038 5.09 -37.06 -4.05
C ILE A 1038 3.57 -37.14 -4.01
N LYS A 1039 2.97 -37.64 -5.09
CA LYS A 1039 1.55 -37.96 -5.14
C LYS A 1039 1.37 -39.37 -5.68
N LEU A 1040 0.89 -40.26 -4.82
CA LEU A 1040 0.70 -41.68 -5.09
C LEU A 1040 -0.78 -42.03 -5.07
N ARG A 1041 -1.27 -42.63 -6.16
CA ARG A 1041 -2.60 -43.25 -6.22
C ARG A 1041 -2.43 -44.76 -6.28
N TYR A 1042 -2.91 -45.46 -5.27
CA TYR A 1042 -2.80 -46.91 -5.14
C TYR A 1042 -4.19 -47.56 -5.20
N ASP A 1043 -4.35 -48.55 -6.07
CA ASP A 1043 -5.55 -49.38 -6.17
C ASP A 1043 -5.31 -50.70 -5.41
N PRO A 1044 -5.85 -50.86 -4.20
CA PRO A 1044 -5.69 -52.06 -3.39
C PRO A 1044 -6.43 -53.27 -3.96
N SER A 1045 -7.45 -53.08 -4.82
CA SER A 1045 -8.20 -54.20 -5.40
C SER A 1045 -7.38 -54.96 -6.44
N ARG A 1046 -6.49 -54.24 -7.13
CA ARG A 1046 -5.56 -54.77 -8.14
C ARG A 1046 -4.14 -54.94 -7.61
N ASN A 1047 -3.87 -54.44 -6.41
CA ASN A 1047 -2.53 -54.33 -5.82
C ASN A 1047 -1.53 -53.59 -6.75
N VAL A 1048 -1.99 -52.52 -7.41
CA VAL A 1048 -1.18 -51.72 -8.35
C VAL A 1048 -1.19 -50.23 -7.98
N ILE A 1049 -0.09 -49.55 -8.32
CA ILE A 1049 0.01 -48.09 -8.25
C ILE A 1049 -0.53 -47.53 -9.56
N ASP A 1050 -1.72 -46.95 -9.55
CA ASP A 1050 -2.35 -46.35 -10.74
C ASP A 1050 -1.53 -45.21 -11.34
N SER A 1051 -1.03 -44.33 -10.47
CA SER A 1051 -0.24 -43.18 -10.88
C SER A 1051 0.66 -42.70 -9.74
N MET A 1052 1.87 -42.30 -10.07
CA MET A 1052 2.83 -41.68 -9.15
C MET A 1052 3.43 -40.44 -9.81
N ASN A 1053 3.23 -39.28 -9.19
CA ASN A 1053 3.93 -38.05 -9.56
C ASN A 1053 5.03 -37.80 -8.53
N LEU A 1054 6.26 -37.67 -9.00
CA LEU A 1054 7.42 -37.36 -8.19
C LEU A 1054 8.06 -36.10 -8.75
N SER A 1055 8.33 -35.10 -7.91
CA SER A 1055 9.21 -34.00 -8.29
C SER A 1055 10.17 -33.67 -7.17
N ILE A 1056 11.43 -33.49 -7.53
CA ILE A 1056 12.53 -33.11 -6.67
C ILE A 1056 13.10 -31.81 -7.23
N ASP A 1057 12.99 -30.73 -6.47
CA ASP A 1057 13.57 -29.43 -6.83
C ASP A 1057 14.70 -29.12 -5.85
N LYS A 1058 15.93 -29.36 -6.29
CA LYS A 1058 17.15 -29.20 -5.50
C LYS A 1058 17.77 -27.85 -5.78
N SER A 1059 18.02 -27.09 -4.71
CA SER A 1059 18.85 -25.89 -4.81
C SER A 1059 20.33 -26.29 -4.81
N LEU A 1060 21.08 -25.78 -5.77
CA LEU A 1060 22.55 -25.79 -5.77
C LEU A 1060 23.02 -24.34 -5.66
N HIS A 1061 24.32 -24.12 -5.49
CA HIS A 1061 24.89 -22.80 -5.14
C HIS A 1061 24.37 -21.65 -6.03
N CYS A 1062 24.57 -21.73 -7.35
CA CYS A 1062 24.12 -20.69 -8.31
C CYS A 1062 23.03 -21.17 -9.29
N TRP A 1063 22.60 -22.42 -9.17
CA TRP A 1063 21.63 -23.05 -10.07
C TRP A 1063 20.70 -23.96 -9.30
N ARG A 1064 19.55 -24.28 -9.88
CA ARG A 1064 18.57 -25.22 -9.35
C ARG A 1064 18.30 -26.30 -10.37
N LEU A 1065 18.10 -27.51 -9.87
CA LEU A 1065 17.78 -28.67 -10.67
C LEU A 1065 16.43 -29.22 -10.23
N LEU A 1066 15.45 -29.13 -11.13
CA LEU A 1066 14.15 -29.77 -10.97
C LEU A 1066 14.12 -31.04 -11.79
N ILE A 1067 13.91 -32.16 -11.11
CA ILE A 1067 13.69 -33.48 -11.70
C ILE A 1067 12.23 -33.85 -11.43
N GLY A 1068 11.44 -34.03 -12.48
CA GLY A 1068 10.05 -34.47 -12.38
C GLY A 1068 9.81 -35.76 -13.14
N ALA A 1069 9.13 -36.73 -12.53
CA ALA A 1069 8.72 -37.97 -13.16
C ALA A 1069 7.23 -38.21 -12.92
N ASP A 1070 6.49 -38.42 -14.00
CA ASP A 1070 5.10 -38.85 -13.96
C ASP A 1070 5.04 -40.31 -14.43
N LEU A 1071 4.52 -41.18 -13.56
CA LEU A 1071 4.37 -42.60 -13.79
C LEU A 1071 2.88 -42.95 -13.80
N SER A 1072 2.42 -43.74 -14.77
CA SER A 1072 1.10 -44.37 -14.75
C SER A 1072 1.17 -45.85 -15.06
N TYR A 1073 0.29 -46.61 -14.43
CA TYR A 1073 0.19 -48.04 -14.71
C TYR A 1073 -0.45 -48.29 -16.09
N LYS A 1074 0.20 -49.15 -16.88
CA LYS A 1074 -0.33 -49.65 -18.16
C LYS A 1074 -0.43 -51.17 -18.10
N SER A 1075 -1.49 -51.75 -18.67
CA SER A 1075 -1.74 -53.20 -18.61
C SER A 1075 -0.74 -54.04 -19.41
N THR A 1076 0.00 -53.41 -20.33
CA THR A 1076 0.96 -54.05 -21.24
C THR A 1076 2.13 -53.10 -21.49
N GLY A 1077 3.37 -53.56 -21.30
CA GLY A 1077 4.57 -52.78 -21.58
C GLY A 1077 5.76 -53.13 -20.67
N ASN A 1078 6.96 -52.70 -21.06
CA ASN A 1078 8.15 -52.73 -20.21
C ASN A 1078 8.06 -51.63 -19.14
N TRP A 1079 8.90 -51.68 -18.11
CA TRP A 1079 8.90 -50.67 -17.04
C TRP A 1079 9.06 -49.21 -17.54
N LEU A 1080 9.71 -49.02 -18.70
CA LEU A 1080 9.85 -47.73 -19.40
C LEU A 1080 8.56 -47.20 -20.04
N ASP A 1081 7.55 -48.05 -20.21
CA ASP A 1081 6.22 -47.67 -20.71
C ASP A 1081 5.34 -47.06 -19.62
N PHE A 1082 5.66 -47.32 -18.35
CA PHE A 1082 5.01 -46.69 -17.19
C PHE A 1082 5.45 -45.25 -16.98
N LEU A 1083 6.57 -44.83 -17.57
CA LEU A 1083 7.06 -43.46 -17.52
C LEU A 1083 6.38 -42.62 -18.60
N ASP A 1084 5.40 -41.82 -18.20
CA ASP A 1084 4.66 -40.93 -19.10
C ASP A 1084 5.44 -39.65 -19.38
N LYS A 1085 6.13 -39.14 -18.37
CA LYS A 1085 6.88 -37.89 -18.46
C LYS A 1085 8.14 -37.96 -17.60
N LEU A 1086 9.25 -37.49 -18.13
CA LEU A 1086 10.48 -37.29 -17.39
C LEU A 1086 11.00 -35.90 -17.72
N THR A 1087 11.20 -35.05 -16.72
CA THR A 1087 11.60 -33.66 -16.91
C THR A 1087 12.85 -33.37 -16.13
N PHE A 1088 13.86 -32.84 -16.82
CA PHE A 1088 15.05 -32.27 -16.23
C PHE A 1088 15.05 -30.79 -16.55
N LYS A 1089 14.80 -29.95 -15.54
CA LYS A 1089 14.86 -28.49 -15.69
C LYS A 1089 16.00 -27.94 -14.86
N PHE A 1090 17.02 -27.45 -15.54
CA PHE A 1090 18.09 -26.64 -14.99
C PHE A 1090 17.69 -25.18 -15.10
N TYR A 1091 17.86 -24.38 -14.05
CA TYR A 1091 17.66 -22.94 -14.14
C TYR A 1091 18.59 -22.22 -13.16
N LEU A 1092 19.00 -21.00 -13.49
CA LEU A 1092 19.85 -20.23 -12.59
C LEU A 1092 19.01 -19.75 -11.39
N THR A 1093 19.57 -19.86 -10.18
CA THR A 1093 18.85 -19.51 -8.94
C THR A 1093 18.44 -18.04 -8.93
N ASP A 1094 19.32 -17.20 -9.46
CA ASP A 1094 19.22 -15.75 -9.37
C ASP A 1094 18.62 -15.09 -10.62
N ILE A 1095 18.66 -15.80 -11.75
CA ILE A 1095 18.07 -15.39 -13.03
C ILE A 1095 17.25 -16.56 -13.57
N SER A 1096 16.12 -16.85 -12.91
CA SER A 1096 15.30 -18.04 -13.20
C SER A 1096 14.70 -18.09 -14.60
N ASP A 1097 14.70 -16.95 -15.29
CA ASP A 1097 14.27 -16.83 -16.68
C ASP A 1097 15.27 -17.49 -17.64
N ILE A 1098 16.51 -17.74 -17.18
CA ILE A 1098 17.50 -18.57 -17.87
C ILE A 1098 17.33 -20.01 -17.42
N PHE A 1099 16.82 -20.84 -18.32
CA PHE A 1099 16.63 -22.24 -18.04
C PHE A 1099 16.83 -23.12 -19.27
N PHE A 1100 17.17 -24.35 -18.96
CA PHE A 1100 17.24 -25.47 -19.87
C PHE A 1100 16.26 -26.52 -19.36
N LEU A 1101 15.41 -27.04 -20.24
CA LEU A 1101 14.47 -28.10 -19.94
C LEU A 1101 14.63 -29.21 -20.98
N LEU A 1102 14.88 -30.43 -20.52
CA LEU A 1102 14.90 -31.64 -21.32
C LEU A 1102 13.80 -32.57 -20.83
N ASP A 1103 12.93 -32.97 -21.75
CA ASP A 1103 12.01 -34.09 -21.60
C ASP A 1103 12.36 -35.15 -22.65
N PRO A 1104 13.20 -36.14 -22.29
CA PRO A 1104 13.67 -37.14 -23.23
C PRO A 1104 12.56 -38.08 -23.70
N LYS A 1105 11.45 -38.21 -22.94
CA LYS A 1105 10.31 -39.06 -23.33
C LYS A 1105 9.45 -38.38 -24.39
N ALA A 1106 9.21 -37.07 -24.23
CA ALA A 1106 8.51 -36.27 -25.22
C ALA A 1106 9.40 -35.86 -26.40
N GLY A 1107 10.72 -36.14 -26.34
CA GLY A 1107 11.71 -35.63 -27.29
C GLY A 1107 11.79 -34.10 -27.27
N GLN A 1108 11.38 -33.46 -26.17
CA GLN A 1108 11.28 -32.02 -26.06
C GLN A 1108 12.51 -31.45 -25.36
N PHE A 1109 13.09 -30.42 -25.97
CA PHE A 1109 14.23 -29.68 -25.49
C PHE A 1109 13.89 -28.20 -25.56
N GLN A 1110 13.96 -27.48 -24.45
CA GLN A 1110 13.64 -26.06 -24.39
C GLN A 1110 14.77 -25.31 -23.72
N PHE A 1111 15.17 -24.18 -24.28
CA PHE A 1111 16.11 -23.26 -23.65
C PHE A 1111 15.60 -21.82 -23.74
N SER A 1112 15.89 -21.03 -22.72
CA SER A 1112 15.50 -19.62 -22.58
C SER A 1112 16.65 -18.81 -22.01
N GLY A 1113 16.89 -17.59 -22.51
CA GLY A 1113 17.87 -16.69 -21.87
C GLY A 1113 18.55 -15.58 -22.69
N MET A 1114 18.11 -15.23 -23.92
CA MET A 1114 18.68 -14.08 -24.67
C MET A 1114 17.99 -12.78 -24.37
#